data_AF-A0A069EYP4-F1
#
_entry.id   AF-A0A069EYP4-F1
#
_cell.length_a   1.000
_cell.length_b   1.000
_cell.length_c   1.000
_cell.angle_alpha   90.00
_cell.angle_beta   90.00
_cell.angle_gamma   90.00
#
_symmetry.space_group_name_H-M   'P 1'
#
loop_
_entity.id
_entity.type
_entity.pdbx_description
1 polymer ?
#
loop_
_entity_poly.entity_id
_entity_poly.type
_entity_poly.pdbx_seq_one_letter_code
_entity_poly.pdbx_strand_id
1 'polypeptide(L)'
;MKRMVQRTVATLLAVLLVVSLVPPRIHADAGAGMKQATRLEAGKAVTFTTGVEPVNTYWFKLERNGPSDMTHMQIVMEATKLAHISVYPSADMGAKDETFYPYRASASKEDGKATINLPYAWEGPYYVKVEYMPMEMPDMYPPEESFSLEEGEESEEPPGEPDLSEFASEIELVYNPVKLPVKYEQQGGDMCAVETIFMSANDKKTMLELIRHVQTGVLNQSEQGRELAALYYRASPYIVKAVTFDKAKRQAAYQDLMTLKPLLTALVDRKQHTVSSKEATAINRMHALVNQSVPEGLKADIASVAGSVGMDELAGTPITDVFDRIGITVNVSDAPRYIVKYKASPSQSIGKMNALRDVSAERLSIGASGDHFALVDVEAASAKTQASAQTMLESDPNVEYIEPIEKYSAFMADPTYSYQWSVNSRSILKPFADAGIGLDKYEALKLKARTVKVAVLDTGVDHRLLDLKGKVDVANGKNFVDPNGEGDAIDDHGHGTHVAGVIAATQNNGTSMRGIMPNVSILPVKVLDSWGSGETDQIALGIKYAVDAGAKVINMSLGGSESRTIGYMLKYAHDRGVIIVAATGNDGQSLVSYPASSKYTISVGATNTFGLVSDYSNFGINVDVVAPGSKVASLVPDGNVVYMDGTSMATPHVAATVALLVSQHPRMTVEGARSILRRSAEPLAFTGGDAPRDPRMYDGMQQVLDELKVPLLPYYDVVSGYGKVNVYRAESMLQIAPKPGRVFDNAPVFTVAAKPGTVVNVYNGTKRIGWGTARNGNVTMSLSPQKPGTVLRVTYTNGSLFTGERITVAKGLRPNAPSVTAPRANAKHVTGKAQAGMTVVVRDAQKRVIGKSKVTLAGTYTAKTRSLKKGERLSVHVEDVTKKVSKITTVIVK
;
A
#
# COMPACT_ATOMS: atom_id res chain seq x y z
N MET A 1 -6.58 -59.63 29.82
CA MET A 1 -5.64 -58.68 30.45
C MET A 1 -5.04 -57.65 29.49
N LYS A 2 -4.42 -58.00 28.35
CA LYS A 2 -3.79 -57.00 27.44
C LYS A 2 -4.72 -55.91 26.86
N ARG A 3 -5.99 -56.23 26.55
CA ARG A 3 -6.98 -55.23 26.06
C ARG A 3 -7.60 -54.34 27.16
N MET A 4 -7.53 -54.76 28.42
CA MET A 4 -8.02 -53.97 29.54
C MET A 4 -6.97 -52.93 29.95
N VAL A 5 -5.71 -53.33 30.00
CA VAL A 5 -4.57 -52.43 30.27
C VAL A 5 -4.42 -51.36 29.17
N GLN A 6 -4.64 -51.70 27.90
CA GLN A 6 -4.59 -50.70 26.81
C GLN A 6 -5.74 -49.67 26.85
N ARG A 7 -6.93 -50.05 27.32
CA ARG A 7 -8.04 -49.11 27.49
C ARG A 7 -7.83 -48.21 28.71
N THR A 8 -7.35 -48.76 29.82
CA THR A 8 -7.06 -47.95 31.01
C THR A 8 -5.93 -46.95 30.75
N VAL A 9 -4.88 -47.32 30.00
CA VAL A 9 -3.77 -46.41 29.64
C VAL A 9 -4.21 -45.33 28.64
N ALA A 10 -5.07 -45.66 27.66
CA ALA A 10 -5.61 -44.67 26.72
C ALA A 10 -6.59 -43.69 27.40
N THR A 11 -7.39 -44.15 28.36
CA THR A 11 -8.29 -43.29 29.14
C THR A 11 -7.50 -42.46 30.16
N LEU A 12 -6.44 -42.99 30.79
CA LEU A 12 -5.57 -42.19 31.66
C LEU A 12 -4.82 -41.11 30.88
N LEU A 13 -4.32 -41.41 29.67
CA LEU A 13 -3.67 -40.43 28.80
C LEU A 13 -4.63 -39.36 28.30
N ALA A 14 -5.88 -39.71 27.96
CA ALA A 14 -6.90 -38.74 27.59
C ALA A 14 -7.34 -37.87 28.77
N VAL A 15 -7.44 -38.44 29.98
CA VAL A 15 -7.74 -37.68 31.20
C VAL A 15 -6.55 -36.81 31.61
N LEU A 16 -5.30 -37.27 31.49
CA LEU A 16 -4.10 -36.45 31.68
C LEU A 16 -4.00 -35.32 30.66
N LEU A 17 -4.37 -35.55 29.40
CA LEU A 17 -4.41 -34.51 28.36
C LEU A 17 -5.53 -33.48 28.62
N VAL A 18 -6.67 -33.91 29.18
CA VAL A 18 -7.81 -33.04 29.52
C VAL A 18 -7.55 -32.28 30.83
N VAL A 19 -6.87 -32.90 31.80
CA VAL A 19 -6.47 -32.26 33.07
C VAL A 19 -5.27 -31.33 32.87
N SER A 20 -4.36 -31.61 31.92
CA SER A 20 -3.31 -30.66 31.51
C SER A 20 -3.82 -29.51 30.63
N LEU A 21 -5.07 -29.57 30.16
CA LEU A 21 -5.76 -28.48 29.45
C LEU A 21 -6.63 -27.62 30.37
N VAL A 22 -6.74 -27.96 31.66
CA VAL A 22 -7.28 -27.07 32.68
C VAL A 22 -6.09 -26.42 33.37
N PRO A 23 -5.71 -25.17 33.03
CA PRO A 23 -4.71 -24.48 33.82
C PRO A 23 -5.19 -24.47 35.29
N PRO A 24 -4.28 -24.59 36.27
CA PRO A 24 -4.66 -24.37 37.66
C PRO A 24 -5.37 -23.02 37.72
N ARG A 25 -6.56 -23.00 38.32
CA ARG A 25 -7.27 -21.76 38.64
C ARG A 25 -6.48 -21.05 39.75
N ILE A 26 -5.33 -20.52 39.40
CA ILE A 26 -4.73 -19.41 40.12
C ILE A 26 -5.48 -18.20 39.59
N HIS A 27 -6.07 -17.43 40.50
CA HIS A 27 -6.67 -16.15 40.16
C HIS A 27 -5.64 -15.37 39.35
N ALA A 28 -5.87 -15.22 38.03
CA ALA A 28 -5.19 -14.20 37.26
C ALA A 28 -5.37 -12.91 38.07
N ASP A 29 -4.27 -12.24 38.40
CA ASP A 29 -4.35 -10.91 39.00
C ASP A 29 -5.27 -10.09 38.09
N ALA A 30 -6.47 -9.76 38.58
CA ALA A 30 -7.52 -9.08 37.83
C ALA A 30 -7.17 -7.59 37.61
N GLY A 31 -5.88 -7.29 37.42
CA GLY A 31 -5.31 -5.97 37.28
C GLY A 31 -5.11 -5.20 38.57
N ALA A 32 -5.18 -5.84 39.75
CA ALA A 32 -4.97 -5.15 41.02
C ALA A 32 -3.52 -4.61 41.11
N GLY A 33 -2.54 -5.39 40.64
CA GLY A 33 -1.13 -4.98 40.57
C GLY A 33 -0.85 -3.84 39.60
N MET A 34 -1.70 -3.61 38.59
CA MET A 34 -1.50 -2.51 37.62
C MET A 34 -1.61 -1.11 38.24
N LYS A 35 -2.34 -0.96 39.36
CA LYS A 35 -2.42 0.32 40.08
C LYS A 35 -1.07 0.74 40.66
N GLN A 36 -0.22 -0.23 40.95
CA GLN A 36 1.13 -0.04 41.50
C GLN A 36 2.21 -0.25 40.44
N ALA A 37 1.85 -0.30 39.14
CA ALA A 37 2.78 -0.61 38.07
C ALA A 37 3.97 0.36 38.02
N THR A 38 5.17 -0.21 37.97
CA THR A 38 6.43 0.53 37.90
C THR A 38 6.55 1.21 36.54
N ARG A 39 6.85 2.52 36.53
CA ARG A 39 7.02 3.25 35.28
C ARG A 39 8.34 2.88 34.61
N LEU A 40 8.29 2.51 33.33
CA LEU A 40 9.48 2.37 32.49
C LEU A 40 9.78 3.69 31.79
N GLU A 41 11.07 4.00 31.63
CA GLU A 41 11.56 5.15 30.88
C GLU A 41 12.45 4.68 29.72
N ALA A 42 12.34 5.35 28.56
CA ALA A 42 13.05 4.96 27.35
C ALA A 42 14.57 4.90 27.60
N GLY A 43 15.19 3.77 27.24
CA GLY A 43 16.62 3.52 27.39
C GLY A 43 17.10 3.28 28.83
N LYS A 44 16.22 3.35 29.83
CA LYS A 44 16.57 3.05 31.23
C LYS A 44 16.11 1.64 31.59
N ALA A 45 17.07 0.78 31.87
CA ALA A 45 16.79 -0.57 32.37
C ALA A 45 16.25 -0.51 33.80
N VAL A 46 15.27 -1.37 34.08
CA VAL A 46 14.80 -1.68 35.44
C VAL A 46 15.22 -3.10 35.75
N THR A 47 15.96 -3.28 36.85
CA THR A 47 16.42 -4.58 37.33
C THR A 47 15.72 -4.93 38.64
N PHE A 48 15.34 -6.19 38.80
CA PHE A 48 14.74 -6.70 40.03
C PHE A 48 14.92 -8.22 40.14
N THR A 49 14.90 -8.71 41.37
CA THR A 49 14.94 -10.14 41.70
C THR A 49 13.51 -10.63 41.98
N THR A 50 13.14 -11.79 41.42
CA THR A 50 11.87 -12.49 41.70
C THR A 50 12.12 -13.92 42.16
N GLY A 51 11.10 -14.62 42.67
CA GLY A 51 11.23 -15.98 43.24
C GLY A 51 11.65 -16.02 44.70
N VAL A 52 11.87 -14.86 45.32
CA VAL A 52 12.23 -14.68 46.74
C VAL A 52 11.05 -14.24 47.62
N GLU A 53 9.91 -13.91 47.01
CA GLU A 53 8.67 -13.49 47.66
C GLU A 53 7.47 -14.26 47.06
N PRO A 54 6.30 -14.33 47.74
CA PRO A 54 5.10 -14.96 47.19
C PRO A 54 4.56 -14.27 45.92
N VAL A 55 5.03 -13.05 45.61
CA VAL A 55 4.63 -12.27 44.46
C VAL A 55 5.44 -12.69 43.23
N ASN A 56 4.76 -13.34 42.30
CA ASN A 56 5.34 -13.93 41.08
C ASN A 56 4.93 -13.18 39.80
N THR A 57 4.25 -12.04 39.95
CA THR A 57 3.73 -11.23 38.84
C THR A 57 4.07 -9.76 39.09
N TYR A 58 4.73 -9.14 38.12
CA TYR A 58 5.20 -7.75 38.20
C TYR A 58 4.61 -6.95 37.04
N TRP A 59 4.01 -5.82 37.37
CA TRP A 59 3.43 -4.92 36.39
C TRP A 59 4.28 -3.68 36.19
N PHE A 60 4.45 -3.31 34.93
CA PHE A 60 5.10 -2.09 34.50
C PHE A 60 4.16 -1.29 33.61
N LYS A 61 4.38 0.01 33.55
CA LYS A 61 3.64 0.93 32.69
C LYS A 61 4.58 1.73 31.79
N LEU A 62 4.16 1.88 30.55
CA LEU A 62 4.84 2.65 29.51
C LEU A 62 3.91 3.77 29.07
N GLU A 63 4.42 5.00 29.06
CA GLU A 63 3.70 6.10 28.42
C GLU A 63 3.94 6.06 26.91
N ARG A 64 2.96 6.51 26.12
CA ARG A 64 3.10 6.63 24.65
C ARG A 64 4.19 7.62 24.21
N ASN A 65 4.78 8.38 25.14
CA ASN A 65 5.74 9.44 24.89
C ASN A 65 7.00 8.91 24.18
N GLY A 66 7.00 8.97 22.84
CA GLY A 66 8.11 8.62 21.96
C GLY A 66 8.24 9.63 20.81
N PRO A 67 9.39 9.69 20.13
CA PRO A 67 9.57 10.56 18.97
C PRO A 67 8.53 10.26 17.88
N SER A 68 7.99 11.30 17.23
CA SER A 68 6.89 11.20 16.26
C SER A 68 7.24 10.44 14.98
N ASP A 69 8.51 10.10 14.75
CA ASP A 69 9.00 9.37 13.58
C ASP A 69 9.25 7.88 13.85
N MET A 70 9.12 7.45 15.12
CA MET A 70 9.24 6.06 15.55
C MET A 70 7.93 5.32 15.33
N THR A 71 8.02 4.00 15.07
CA THR A 71 6.84 3.18 14.81
C THR A 71 6.52 2.25 15.96
N HIS A 72 7.52 1.84 16.76
CA HIS A 72 7.34 0.86 17.84
C HIS A 72 8.11 1.21 19.11
N MET A 73 7.65 0.67 20.24
CA MET A 73 8.39 0.48 21.48
C MET A 73 8.96 -0.93 21.47
N GLN A 74 10.28 -1.05 21.34
CA GLN A 74 10.98 -2.33 21.47
C GLN A 74 11.27 -2.60 22.93
N ILE A 75 10.56 -3.56 23.52
CA ILE A 75 10.70 -3.99 24.91
C ILE A 75 11.58 -5.24 24.91
N VAL A 76 12.66 -5.21 25.70
CA VAL A 76 13.64 -6.29 25.83
C VAL A 76 13.68 -6.73 27.28
N MET A 77 13.54 -8.04 27.51
CA MET A 77 13.65 -8.65 28.82
C MET A 77 14.74 -9.70 28.82
N GLU A 78 15.64 -9.63 29.79
CA GLU A 78 16.61 -10.68 30.11
C GLU A 78 16.22 -11.29 31.46
N ALA A 79 16.41 -12.60 31.61
CA ALA A 79 16.05 -13.33 32.82
C ALA A 79 17.05 -14.46 33.07
N THR A 80 17.47 -14.67 34.32
CA THR A 80 18.37 -15.79 34.65
C THR A 80 17.65 -17.14 34.73
N LYS A 81 16.35 -17.15 35.03
CA LYS A 81 15.45 -18.31 34.95
C LYS A 81 14.30 -18.04 33.97
N LEU A 82 13.53 -19.07 33.63
CA LEU A 82 12.39 -18.94 32.71
C LEU A 82 11.33 -17.97 33.27
N ALA A 83 11.20 -16.81 32.62
CA ALA A 83 10.18 -15.82 32.91
C ALA A 83 9.41 -15.47 31.64
N HIS A 84 8.13 -15.18 31.79
CA HIS A 84 7.24 -14.78 30.70
C HIS A 84 7.01 -13.27 30.73
N ILE A 85 6.93 -12.67 29.55
CA ILE A 85 6.59 -11.27 29.35
C ILE A 85 5.39 -11.17 28.43
N SER A 86 4.41 -10.37 28.84
CA SER A 86 3.24 -10.02 28.04
C SER A 86 3.03 -8.51 28.04
N VAL A 87 2.69 -7.93 26.90
CA VAL A 87 2.53 -6.48 26.75
C VAL A 87 1.11 -6.16 26.29
N TYR A 88 0.44 -5.23 26.96
CA TYR A 88 -0.97 -4.90 26.78
C TYR A 88 -1.14 -3.46 26.29
N PRO A 89 -1.98 -3.23 25.27
CA PRO A 89 -2.25 -1.91 24.74
C PRO A 89 -2.96 -0.92 25.67
N SER A 90 -3.62 -1.41 26.72
CA SER A 90 -4.38 -0.60 27.67
C SER A 90 -4.55 -1.31 29.00
N ALA A 91 -4.98 -0.57 30.03
CA ALA A 91 -5.32 -1.13 31.34
C ALA A 91 -6.46 -2.16 31.24
N ASP A 92 -7.51 -1.87 30.45
CA ASP A 92 -8.65 -2.78 30.30
C ASP A 92 -8.24 -4.12 29.69
N MET A 93 -7.37 -4.08 28.68
CA MET A 93 -6.79 -5.28 28.07
C MET A 93 -5.87 -6.03 29.03
N GLY A 94 -5.07 -5.31 29.81
CA GLY A 94 -4.24 -5.90 30.88
C GLY A 94 -5.07 -6.61 31.95
N ALA A 95 -6.17 -6.00 32.42
CA ALA A 95 -7.05 -6.56 33.44
C ALA A 95 -7.75 -7.86 33.01
N LYS A 96 -7.94 -8.03 31.69
CA LYS A 96 -8.54 -9.23 31.09
C LYS A 96 -7.51 -10.24 30.57
N ASP A 97 -6.22 -9.93 30.69
CA ASP A 97 -5.13 -10.67 30.04
C ASP A 97 -5.33 -10.85 28.52
N GLU A 98 -5.89 -9.83 27.86
CA GLU A 98 -6.14 -9.82 26.42
C GLU A 98 -4.99 -9.13 25.70
N THR A 99 -4.12 -9.89 25.04
CA THR A 99 -3.11 -9.35 24.11
C THR A 99 -2.86 -10.29 22.94
N PHE A 100 -2.10 -9.80 21.96
CA PHE A 100 -1.79 -10.52 20.73
C PHE A 100 -0.59 -11.44 20.90
N TYR A 101 -0.56 -12.52 20.12
CA TYR A 101 0.53 -13.51 20.16
C TYR A 101 1.94 -12.88 20.01
N PRO A 102 2.19 -11.91 19.11
CA PRO A 102 3.51 -11.26 18.99
C PRO A 102 3.92 -10.44 20.22
N TYR A 103 3.00 -10.18 21.15
CA TYR A 103 3.23 -9.40 22.38
C TYR A 103 3.32 -10.29 23.61
N ARG A 104 3.59 -11.58 23.40
CA ARG A 104 3.97 -12.54 24.42
C ARG A 104 5.31 -13.17 24.06
N ALA A 105 6.20 -13.30 25.03
CA ALA A 105 7.49 -13.93 24.86
C ALA A 105 7.98 -14.52 26.18
N SER A 106 9.09 -15.24 26.15
CA SER A 106 9.79 -15.72 27.34
C SER A 106 11.28 -15.42 27.24
N ALA A 107 11.93 -15.25 28.38
CA ALA A 107 13.37 -15.12 28.49
C ALA A 107 13.88 -16.09 29.56
N SER A 108 15.09 -16.61 29.35
CA SER A 108 15.84 -17.39 30.33
C SER A 108 17.32 -17.31 29.98
N LYS A 109 18.21 -17.78 30.86
CA LYS A 109 19.65 -17.86 30.54
C LYS A 109 19.92 -18.77 29.33
N GLU A 110 19.07 -19.78 29.11
CA GLU A 110 19.21 -20.77 28.03
C GLU A 110 18.55 -20.28 26.72
N ASP A 111 17.37 -19.67 26.82
CA ASP A 111 16.58 -19.20 25.67
C ASP A 111 17.02 -17.81 25.18
N GLY A 112 17.80 -17.10 25.98
CA GLY A 112 18.23 -15.73 25.72
C GLY A 112 17.15 -14.70 26.03
N LYS A 113 17.34 -13.49 25.50
CA LYS A 113 16.46 -12.34 25.77
C LYS A 113 15.17 -12.38 24.96
N ALA A 114 14.06 -12.01 25.61
CA ALA A 114 12.80 -11.73 24.94
C ALA A 114 12.87 -10.36 24.26
N THR A 115 12.27 -10.23 23.06
CA THR A 115 12.13 -8.93 22.38
C THR A 115 10.73 -8.80 21.79
N ILE A 116 9.98 -7.81 22.25
CA ILE A 116 8.63 -7.48 21.78
C ILE A 116 8.67 -6.10 21.12
N ASN A 117 8.14 -5.98 19.90
CA ASN A 117 8.01 -4.68 19.22
C ASN A 117 6.54 -4.26 19.21
N LEU A 118 6.14 -3.40 20.14
CA LEU A 118 4.77 -2.93 20.27
C LEU A 118 4.58 -1.62 19.48
N PRO A 119 3.65 -1.53 18.52
CA PRO A 119 3.43 -0.32 17.73
C PRO A 119 2.78 0.80 18.56
N TYR A 120 3.02 2.06 18.20
CA TYR A 120 2.36 3.24 18.82
C TYR A 120 0.88 3.41 18.42
N ALA A 121 0.16 2.30 18.23
CA ALA A 121 -1.15 2.25 17.59
C ALA A 121 -2.35 2.43 18.55
N TRP A 122 -2.13 2.70 19.83
CA TRP A 122 -3.17 2.92 20.83
C TRP A 122 -2.89 4.19 21.62
N GLU A 123 -3.86 4.67 22.40
CA GLU A 123 -3.68 5.89 23.21
C GLU A 123 -2.66 5.70 24.35
N GLY A 124 -2.55 4.47 24.87
CA GLY A 124 -1.83 4.19 26.11
C GLY A 124 -2.57 4.72 27.35
N PRO A 125 -1.94 4.64 28.54
CA PRO A 125 -0.66 3.98 28.79
C PRO A 125 -0.69 2.49 28.48
N TYR A 126 0.46 1.94 28.12
CA TYR A 126 0.64 0.51 27.85
C TYR A 126 1.14 -0.18 29.12
N TYR A 127 0.84 -1.47 29.25
CA TYR A 127 1.20 -2.24 30.43
C TYR A 127 2.07 -3.43 30.05
N VAL A 128 3.08 -3.73 30.84
CA VAL A 128 3.91 -4.93 30.69
C VAL A 128 3.73 -5.78 31.93
N LYS A 129 3.41 -7.06 31.74
CA LYS A 129 3.33 -8.05 32.81
C LYS A 129 4.53 -8.98 32.66
N VAL A 130 5.33 -9.11 33.72
CA VAL A 130 6.38 -10.12 33.84
C VAL A 130 5.91 -11.15 34.84
N GLU A 131 5.90 -12.42 34.44
CA GLU A 131 5.47 -13.55 35.25
C GLU A 131 6.60 -14.56 35.40
N TYR A 132 6.87 -14.94 36.65
CA TYR A 132 7.83 -15.97 36.99
C TYR A 132 7.11 -17.09 37.76
N MET A 133 7.07 -18.29 37.21
CA MET A 133 6.52 -19.45 37.91
C MET A 133 7.65 -20.46 38.17
N PRO A 134 8.17 -20.56 39.40
CA PRO A 134 9.13 -21.60 39.72
C PRO A 134 8.44 -22.96 39.57
N MET A 135 8.89 -23.77 38.60
CA MET A 135 8.32 -25.10 38.31
C MET A 135 8.52 -26.13 39.44
N GLU A 136 9.29 -25.80 40.47
CA GLU A 136 9.70 -26.71 41.56
C GLU A 136 9.55 -26.07 42.95
N MET A 137 8.40 -25.48 43.28
CA MET A 137 8.10 -25.22 44.69
C MET A 137 7.82 -26.56 45.37
N PRO A 138 8.58 -26.97 46.41
CA PRO A 138 8.23 -28.15 47.20
C PRO A 138 6.82 -27.96 47.78
N ASP A 139 6.00 -29.02 47.80
CA ASP A 139 4.66 -29.01 48.37
C ASP A 139 4.69 -28.41 49.79
N MET A 140 4.32 -27.14 49.91
CA MET A 140 4.43 -26.36 51.16
C MET A 140 3.27 -26.65 52.12
N TYR A 141 2.50 -27.72 51.86
CA TYR A 141 1.43 -28.22 52.73
C TYR A 141 1.60 -29.74 52.90
N PRO A 142 1.80 -30.24 54.14
CA PRO A 142 1.67 -31.67 54.37
C PRO A 142 0.22 -32.09 54.06
N PRO A 143 -0.01 -33.26 53.44
CA PRO A 143 -1.36 -33.78 53.25
C PRO A 143 -2.04 -33.94 54.63
N GLU A 144 -3.27 -33.45 54.75
CA GLU A 144 -4.12 -33.67 55.93
C GLU A 144 -4.52 -35.15 56.03
N GLU A 145 -3.60 -36.08 56.31
CA GLU A 145 -3.97 -37.43 56.74
C GLU A 145 -3.00 -38.00 57.80
N SER A 146 -3.61 -38.47 58.90
CA SER A 146 -3.07 -39.24 60.03
C SER A 146 -2.37 -38.48 61.18
N PHE A 147 -3.19 -37.84 62.01
CA PHE A 147 -2.93 -37.85 63.45
C PHE A 147 -3.05 -39.29 63.97
N SER A 148 -1.92 -39.91 64.32
CA SER A 148 -1.89 -40.94 65.36
C SER A 148 -0.99 -40.44 66.48
N LEU A 149 -1.61 -40.24 67.65
CA LEU A 149 -0.95 -39.91 68.90
C LEU A 149 -0.07 -41.10 69.33
N GLU A 150 1.24 -40.93 69.28
CA GLU A 150 2.13 -41.60 70.22
C GLU A 150 3.00 -40.54 70.91
N GLU A 151 2.96 -40.59 72.24
CA GLU A 151 3.64 -39.69 73.15
C GLU A 151 5.15 -39.92 73.12
N GLY A 152 5.90 -38.82 73.12
CA GLY A 152 7.27 -38.78 73.60
C GLY A 152 8.31 -38.50 72.53
N GLU A 153 8.66 -37.23 72.36
CA GLU A 153 10.03 -36.72 72.40
C GLU A 153 10.02 -35.19 72.24
N GLU A 154 10.54 -34.49 73.24
CA GLU A 154 10.89 -33.07 73.14
C GLU A 154 12.16 -32.94 72.29
N SER A 155 12.03 -32.43 71.06
CA SER A 155 12.94 -31.44 70.46
C SER A 155 12.73 -31.37 68.95
N GLU A 156 12.39 -30.20 68.43
CA GLU A 156 13.25 -29.42 67.52
C GLU A 156 12.47 -28.16 67.09
N GLU A 157 13.22 -27.07 66.87
CA GLU A 157 12.74 -25.74 66.54
C GLU A 157 11.75 -25.73 65.36
N PRO A 158 10.85 -24.74 65.25
CA PRO A 158 10.01 -24.59 64.06
C PRO A 158 10.92 -24.58 62.82
N PRO A 159 10.55 -25.27 61.72
CA PRO A 159 11.38 -25.28 60.53
C PRO A 159 11.66 -23.84 60.11
N GLY A 160 12.95 -23.48 60.03
CA GLY A 160 13.35 -22.17 59.54
C GLY A 160 12.75 -21.91 58.16
N GLU A 161 12.47 -20.64 57.86
CA GLU A 161 11.95 -20.24 56.55
C GLU A 161 12.80 -20.89 55.44
N PRO A 162 12.18 -21.57 54.45
CA PRO A 162 12.94 -22.21 53.39
C PRO A 162 13.78 -21.18 52.63
N ASP A 163 15.04 -21.53 52.33
CA ASP A 163 15.92 -20.67 51.54
C ASP A 163 15.41 -20.61 50.09
N LEU A 164 14.68 -19.55 49.76
CA LEU A 164 14.11 -19.33 48.44
C LEU A 164 15.13 -18.78 47.42
N SER A 165 16.39 -18.55 47.83
CA SER A 165 17.39 -17.93 46.95
C SER A 165 17.76 -18.78 45.73
N GLU A 166 17.62 -20.11 45.79
CA GLU A 166 17.88 -21.00 44.64
C GLU A 166 16.81 -20.88 43.54
N PHE A 167 15.61 -20.41 43.91
CA PHE A 167 14.50 -20.10 43.00
C PHE A 167 14.53 -18.66 42.50
N ALA A 168 15.52 -17.86 42.93
CA ALA A 168 15.62 -16.48 42.51
C ALA A 168 15.93 -16.35 41.01
N SER A 169 15.24 -15.44 40.34
CA SER A 169 15.56 -15.00 38.98
C SER A 169 15.85 -13.51 38.98
N GLU A 170 17.01 -13.14 38.43
CA GLU A 170 17.34 -11.75 38.11
C GLU A 170 16.69 -11.40 36.78
N ILE A 171 15.92 -10.31 36.76
CA ILE A 171 15.25 -9.79 35.58
C ILE A 171 15.81 -8.41 35.25
N GLU A 172 16.15 -8.19 33.98
CA GLU A 172 16.42 -6.85 33.43
C GLU A 172 15.39 -6.54 32.35
N LEU A 173 14.69 -5.41 32.49
CA LEU A 173 13.66 -4.97 31.54
C LEU A 173 13.96 -3.55 31.05
N VAL A 174 14.05 -3.37 29.73
CA VAL A 174 14.28 -2.06 29.09
C VAL A 174 13.36 -1.89 27.89
N TYR A 175 12.96 -0.65 27.58
CA TYR A 175 12.34 -0.36 26.30
C TYR A 175 13.05 0.76 25.55
N ASN A 176 13.06 0.65 24.22
CA ASN A 176 13.66 1.63 23.31
C ASN A 176 12.67 1.97 22.18
N PRO A 177 12.42 3.25 21.88
CA PRO A 177 11.73 3.65 20.66
C PRO A 177 12.51 3.20 19.42
N VAL A 178 11.85 2.55 18.48
CA VAL A 178 12.47 2.09 17.23
C VAL A 178 11.59 2.40 16.02
N LYS A 179 12.25 2.58 14.87
CA LYS A 179 11.60 2.71 13.57
C LYS A 179 11.78 1.43 12.77
N LEU A 180 10.71 0.65 12.68
CA LEU A 180 10.66 -0.57 11.88
C LEU A 180 9.96 -0.31 10.53
N PRO A 181 10.42 -0.95 9.44
CA PRO A 181 9.78 -0.85 8.13
C PRO A 181 8.47 -1.64 8.08
N VAL A 182 7.57 -1.25 7.17
CA VAL A 182 6.39 -2.06 6.82
C VAL A 182 6.85 -3.38 6.20
N LYS A 183 6.34 -4.49 6.72
CA LYS A 183 6.60 -5.85 6.23
C LYS A 183 5.31 -6.45 5.68
N TYR A 184 5.43 -7.51 4.89
CA TYR A 184 4.28 -8.35 4.62
C TYR A 184 3.75 -8.94 5.93
N GLU A 185 2.43 -9.12 6.00
CA GLU A 185 1.82 -9.87 7.07
C GLU A 185 2.47 -11.26 7.15
N GLN A 186 2.95 -11.64 8.33
CA GLN A 186 3.48 -12.98 8.52
C GLN A 186 2.31 -13.95 8.68
N GLN A 187 1.80 -14.46 7.55
CA GLN A 187 1.12 -15.74 7.59
C GLN A 187 2.16 -16.80 7.96
N GLY A 188 1.82 -17.68 8.89
CA GLY A 188 2.75 -18.68 9.42
C GLY A 188 3.41 -19.51 8.34
N GLY A 189 4.72 -19.29 8.14
CA GLY A 189 5.68 -20.22 7.56
C GLY A 189 5.93 -20.12 6.04
N ASP A 190 7.09 -19.58 5.65
CA ASP A 190 7.82 -19.96 4.43
C ASP A 190 9.34 -19.72 4.60
N MET A 191 10.16 -20.72 4.30
CA MET A 191 11.60 -20.79 4.65
C MET A 191 12.54 -20.31 3.52
N CYS A 192 13.49 -19.43 3.85
CA CYS A 192 14.60 -18.97 2.99
C CYS A 192 15.83 -19.92 3.03
N ALA A 193 16.68 -19.96 1.97
CA ALA A 193 17.92 -20.76 1.90
C ALA A 193 18.87 -20.52 3.08
N VAL A 194 19.03 -19.26 3.47
CA VAL A 194 19.85 -18.89 4.62
C VAL A 194 19.16 -19.37 5.91
N GLU A 195 17.82 -19.32 5.99
CA GLU A 195 17.07 -19.85 7.12
C GLU A 195 17.17 -21.39 7.26
N THR A 196 17.47 -22.09 6.16
CA THR A 196 17.77 -23.54 6.13
C THR A 196 19.21 -23.87 6.55
N ILE A 197 20.19 -22.98 6.26
CA ILE A 197 21.59 -23.18 6.66
C ILE A 197 21.77 -22.95 8.16
N PHE A 198 21.08 -21.95 8.72
CA PHE A 198 21.09 -21.64 10.15
C PHE A 198 19.90 -22.31 10.85
N MET A 199 20.10 -23.54 11.34
CA MET A 199 19.08 -24.27 12.14
C MET A 199 19.16 -23.99 13.65
N SER A 200 20.23 -23.36 14.15
CA SER A 200 20.31 -22.84 15.53
C SER A 200 19.96 -21.35 15.58
N ALA A 201 19.18 -20.94 16.58
CA ALA A 201 18.50 -19.64 16.61
C ALA A 201 19.44 -18.41 16.78
N ASN A 202 20.56 -18.56 17.49
CA ASN A 202 21.36 -17.40 17.93
C ASN A 202 22.19 -16.74 16.82
N ASP A 203 22.81 -17.52 15.92
CA ASP A 203 23.56 -16.96 14.78
C ASP A 203 22.69 -16.73 13.54
N LYS A 204 21.50 -17.35 13.51
CA LYS A 204 20.49 -17.21 12.44
C LYS A 204 20.02 -15.77 12.30
N LYS A 205 19.65 -15.12 13.40
CA LYS A 205 19.01 -13.80 13.39
C LYS A 205 19.99 -12.71 12.95
N THR A 206 21.19 -12.66 13.54
CA THR A 206 22.21 -11.66 13.23
C THR A 206 22.74 -11.79 11.81
N MET A 207 22.95 -13.02 11.31
CA MET A 207 23.44 -13.22 9.95
C MET A 207 22.36 -12.94 8.88
N LEU A 208 21.11 -13.32 9.14
CA LEU A 208 19.99 -13.02 8.24
C LEU A 208 19.73 -11.51 8.14
N GLU A 209 19.78 -10.79 9.25
CA GLU A 209 19.68 -9.33 9.27
C GLU A 209 20.80 -8.69 8.46
N LEU A 210 22.04 -9.16 8.65
CA LEU A 210 23.20 -8.65 7.95
C LEU A 210 23.12 -8.89 6.43
N ILE A 211 22.77 -10.11 5.99
CA ILE A 211 22.60 -10.44 4.57
C ILE A 211 21.45 -9.63 3.95
N ARG A 212 20.34 -9.45 4.68
CA ARG A 212 19.21 -8.63 4.22
C ARG A 212 19.61 -7.15 4.09
N HIS A 213 20.42 -6.63 5.00
CA HIS A 213 20.94 -5.27 4.91
C HIS A 213 21.92 -5.06 3.76
N VAL A 214 22.76 -6.04 3.44
CA VAL A 214 23.58 -5.99 2.22
C VAL A 214 22.69 -5.96 0.97
N GLN A 215 21.62 -6.77 0.93
CA GLN A 215 20.67 -6.76 -0.19
C GLN A 215 19.96 -5.40 -0.34
N THR A 216 19.42 -4.84 0.73
CA THR A 216 18.66 -3.58 0.67
C THR A 216 19.54 -2.34 0.58
N GLY A 217 20.65 -2.33 1.30
CA GLY A 217 21.52 -1.17 1.49
C GLY A 217 22.63 -1.06 0.43
N VAL A 218 23.04 -2.17 -0.17
CA VAL A 218 24.14 -2.22 -1.15
C VAL A 218 23.64 -2.65 -2.52
N LEU A 219 23.07 -3.85 -2.66
CA LEU A 219 22.71 -4.41 -3.97
C LEU A 219 21.53 -3.68 -4.65
N ASN A 220 20.48 -3.35 -3.91
CA ASN A 220 19.29 -2.74 -4.52
C ASN A 220 19.49 -1.29 -5.00
N GLN A 221 20.65 -0.69 -4.74
CA GLN A 221 20.97 0.69 -5.08
C GLN A 221 21.29 0.88 -6.57
N SER A 222 21.70 -0.17 -7.28
CA SER A 222 21.98 -0.12 -8.73
C SER A 222 21.16 -1.15 -9.51
N GLU A 223 21.13 -1.02 -10.84
CA GLU A 223 20.46 -1.98 -11.73
C GLU A 223 21.17 -3.33 -11.71
N GLN A 224 22.49 -3.32 -11.79
CA GLN A 224 23.38 -4.47 -11.74
C GLN A 224 23.26 -5.23 -10.41
N GLY A 225 23.11 -4.50 -9.29
CA GLY A 225 22.92 -5.14 -7.99
C GLY A 225 21.51 -5.74 -7.81
N ARG A 226 20.48 -5.19 -8.46
CA ARG A 226 19.15 -5.81 -8.50
C ARG A 226 19.13 -7.07 -9.37
N GLU A 227 19.87 -7.10 -10.47
CA GLU A 227 20.06 -8.31 -11.29
C GLU A 227 20.79 -9.40 -10.51
N LEU A 228 21.82 -9.04 -9.74
CA LEU A 228 22.53 -9.97 -8.85
C LEU A 228 21.62 -10.51 -7.73
N ALA A 229 20.76 -9.67 -7.16
CA ALA A 229 19.75 -10.10 -6.18
C ALA A 229 18.70 -11.03 -6.81
N ALA A 230 18.25 -10.74 -8.05
CA ALA A 230 17.33 -11.60 -8.79
C ALA A 230 17.96 -12.96 -9.12
N LEU A 231 19.25 -12.99 -9.48
CA LEU A 231 20.01 -14.22 -9.70
C LEU A 231 20.09 -15.06 -8.41
N TYR A 232 20.31 -14.42 -7.26
CA TYR A 232 20.26 -15.08 -5.94
C TYR A 232 18.88 -15.73 -5.68
N TYR A 233 17.77 -15.02 -5.90
CA TYR A 233 16.43 -15.57 -5.69
C TYR A 233 16.10 -16.72 -6.66
N ARG A 234 16.54 -16.64 -7.92
CA ARG A 234 16.42 -17.73 -8.90
C ARG A 234 17.22 -18.98 -8.50
N ALA A 235 18.38 -18.80 -7.87
CA ALA A 235 19.23 -19.90 -7.39
C ALA A 235 18.78 -20.48 -6.03
N SER A 236 18.11 -19.68 -5.19
CA SER A 236 17.77 -20.00 -3.80
C SER A 236 17.01 -21.33 -3.60
N PRO A 237 15.97 -21.70 -4.38
CA PRO A 237 15.26 -22.97 -4.20
C PRO A 237 16.15 -24.21 -4.40
N TYR A 238 17.15 -24.11 -5.29
CA TYR A 238 18.07 -25.20 -5.57
C TYR A 238 19.13 -25.34 -4.48
N ILE A 239 19.59 -24.21 -3.94
CA ILE A 239 20.51 -24.16 -2.80
C ILE A 239 19.80 -24.71 -1.54
N VAL A 240 18.56 -24.27 -1.26
CA VAL A 240 17.71 -24.83 -0.19
C VAL A 240 17.67 -26.35 -0.32
N LYS A 241 17.31 -26.87 -1.49
CA LYS A 241 17.22 -28.31 -1.75
C LYS A 241 18.56 -29.01 -1.52
N ALA A 242 19.68 -28.43 -1.96
CA ALA A 242 21.00 -29.00 -1.82
C ALA A 242 21.50 -29.07 -0.36
N VAL A 243 21.11 -28.12 0.49
CA VAL A 243 21.55 -28.05 1.91
C VAL A 243 20.54 -28.61 2.91
N THR A 244 19.26 -28.75 2.52
CA THR A 244 18.19 -29.31 3.38
C THR A 244 18.50 -30.76 3.75
N PHE A 245 18.93 -31.57 2.77
CA PHE A 245 19.12 -33.01 2.93
C PHE A 245 20.58 -33.46 3.04
N ASP A 246 21.55 -32.53 2.97
CA ASP A 246 22.99 -32.81 3.06
C ASP A 246 23.62 -32.02 4.23
N LYS A 247 23.76 -32.70 5.37
CA LYS A 247 24.29 -32.12 6.61
C LYS A 247 25.73 -31.61 6.47
N ALA A 248 26.55 -32.27 5.64
CA ALA A 248 27.95 -31.88 5.45
C ALA A 248 28.04 -30.58 4.63
N LYS A 249 27.28 -30.47 3.54
CA LYS A 249 27.19 -29.23 2.76
C LYS A 249 26.61 -28.07 3.58
N ARG A 250 25.59 -28.36 4.40
CA ARG A 250 25.02 -27.37 5.32
C ARG A 250 26.04 -26.85 6.33
N GLN A 251 26.83 -27.73 6.94
CA GLN A 251 27.86 -27.33 7.90
C GLN A 251 29.00 -26.55 7.25
N ALA A 252 29.43 -26.93 6.04
CA ALA A 252 30.44 -26.20 5.29
C ALA A 252 29.97 -24.78 4.94
N ALA A 253 28.73 -24.65 4.43
CA ALA A 253 28.13 -23.35 4.11
C ALA A 253 27.99 -22.45 5.34
N TYR A 254 27.65 -23.02 6.50
CA TYR A 254 27.60 -22.30 7.77
C TYR A 254 28.97 -21.71 8.15
N GLN A 255 30.04 -22.50 8.09
CA GLN A 255 31.40 -22.04 8.44
C GLN A 255 31.91 -20.96 7.48
N ASP A 256 31.58 -21.07 6.19
CA ASP A 256 31.93 -20.06 5.20
C ASP A 256 31.18 -18.74 5.45
N LEU A 257 29.89 -18.78 5.77
CA LEU A 257 29.12 -17.57 6.13
C LEU A 257 29.63 -16.90 7.40
N MET A 258 30.02 -17.67 8.41
CA MET A 258 30.63 -17.11 9.62
C MET A 258 31.99 -16.46 9.34
N THR A 259 32.77 -17.02 8.41
CA THR A 259 34.04 -16.42 7.96
C THR A 259 33.81 -15.08 7.25
N LEU A 260 32.66 -14.90 6.58
CA LEU A 260 32.33 -13.69 5.83
C LEU A 260 31.61 -12.60 6.66
N LYS A 261 31.24 -12.90 7.91
CA LYS A 261 30.53 -11.95 8.80
C LYS A 261 31.20 -10.57 8.87
N PRO A 262 32.53 -10.43 9.07
CA PRO A 262 33.17 -9.11 9.22
C PRO A 262 33.07 -8.25 7.96
N LEU A 263 33.30 -8.85 6.78
CA LEU A 263 33.16 -8.20 5.48
C LEU A 263 31.73 -7.70 5.25
N LEU A 264 30.73 -8.54 5.55
CA LEU A 264 29.31 -8.18 5.40
C LEU A 264 28.93 -7.04 6.37
N THR A 265 29.45 -7.04 7.59
CA THR A 265 29.25 -5.94 8.56
C THR A 265 29.84 -4.63 8.06
N ALA A 266 31.07 -4.65 7.52
CA ALA A 266 31.70 -3.43 7.01
C ALA A 266 30.93 -2.83 5.82
N LEU A 267 30.38 -3.68 4.94
CA LEU A 267 29.50 -3.26 3.84
C LEU A 267 28.22 -2.57 4.33
N VAL A 268 27.58 -3.12 5.36
CA VAL A 268 26.35 -2.55 5.94
C VAL A 268 26.64 -1.24 6.66
N ASP A 269 27.72 -1.20 7.44
CA ASP A 269 28.18 -0.04 8.21
C ASP A 269 28.80 1.06 7.34
N ARG A 270 28.93 0.83 6.02
CA ARG A 270 29.57 1.76 5.08
C ARG A 270 31.00 2.13 5.50
N LYS A 271 31.74 1.14 6.01
CA LYS A 271 33.14 1.26 6.43
C LYS A 271 34.05 0.68 5.35
N GLN A 272 35.27 1.21 5.25
CA GLN A 272 36.30 0.62 4.39
C GLN A 272 36.66 -0.79 4.87
N HIS A 273 36.78 -1.75 3.94
CA HIS A 273 37.20 -3.13 4.22
C HIS A 273 37.98 -3.70 3.04
N THR A 274 39.07 -4.41 3.31
CA THR A 274 39.87 -5.13 2.32
C THR A 274 39.67 -6.62 2.50
N VAL A 275 39.33 -7.32 1.41
CA VAL A 275 39.02 -8.75 1.47
C VAL A 275 40.27 -9.55 1.87
N SER A 276 40.20 -10.28 2.98
CA SER A 276 41.30 -11.12 3.45
C SER A 276 41.42 -12.43 2.66
N SER A 277 42.57 -13.10 2.72
CA SER A 277 42.76 -14.41 2.07
C SER A 277 41.77 -15.49 2.58
N LYS A 278 41.36 -15.41 3.85
CA LYS A 278 40.36 -16.32 4.44
C LYS A 278 38.96 -16.07 3.88
N GLU A 279 38.57 -14.81 3.76
CA GLU A 279 37.29 -14.40 3.15
C GLU A 279 37.24 -14.74 1.66
N ALA A 280 38.31 -14.46 0.90
CA ALA A 280 38.42 -14.84 -0.50
C ALA A 280 38.26 -16.35 -0.72
N THR A 281 38.83 -17.17 0.16
CA THR A 281 38.68 -18.63 0.10
C THR A 281 37.25 -19.07 0.41
N ALA A 282 36.59 -18.45 1.39
CA ALA A 282 35.19 -18.73 1.74
C ALA A 282 34.22 -18.31 0.62
N ILE A 283 34.45 -17.17 -0.03
CA ILE A 283 33.68 -16.72 -1.21
C ILE A 283 33.78 -17.76 -2.35
N ASN A 284 34.99 -18.26 -2.62
CA ASN A 284 35.22 -19.28 -3.65
C ASN A 284 34.52 -20.62 -3.33
N ARG A 285 34.51 -21.08 -2.07
CA ARG A 285 33.79 -22.29 -1.67
C ARG A 285 32.27 -22.14 -1.76
N MET A 286 31.74 -20.99 -1.35
CA MET A 286 30.31 -20.68 -1.49
C MET A 286 29.88 -20.61 -2.96
N HIS A 287 30.71 -20.00 -3.82
CA HIS A 287 30.47 -20.00 -5.26
C HIS A 287 30.44 -21.42 -5.84
N ALA A 288 31.37 -22.29 -5.45
CA ALA A 288 31.38 -23.69 -5.88
C ALA A 288 30.12 -24.46 -5.43
N LEU A 289 29.65 -24.23 -4.19
CA LEU A 289 28.41 -24.83 -3.68
C LEU A 289 27.19 -24.39 -4.52
N VAL A 290 27.08 -23.10 -4.81
CA VAL A 290 25.99 -22.55 -5.63
C VAL A 290 26.04 -23.14 -7.04
N ASN A 291 27.21 -23.12 -7.68
CA ASN A 291 27.40 -23.61 -9.05
C ASN A 291 27.09 -25.12 -9.19
N GLN A 292 27.36 -25.92 -8.16
CA GLN A 292 27.02 -27.35 -8.13
C GLN A 292 25.53 -27.62 -7.84
N SER A 293 24.82 -26.65 -7.26
CA SER A 293 23.42 -26.82 -6.82
C SER A 293 22.40 -26.42 -7.86
N VAL A 294 22.74 -25.50 -8.78
CA VAL A 294 21.82 -24.91 -9.75
C VAL A 294 21.82 -25.64 -11.12
N PRO A 295 20.72 -25.58 -11.90
CA PRO A 295 20.65 -26.12 -13.26
C PRO A 295 21.55 -25.35 -14.25
N GLU A 296 21.92 -25.98 -15.38
CA GLU A 296 22.83 -25.43 -16.40
C GLU A 296 22.46 -24.02 -16.87
N GLY A 297 21.18 -23.72 -17.03
CA GLY A 297 20.70 -22.39 -17.44
C GLY A 297 21.03 -21.27 -16.46
N LEU A 298 21.28 -21.57 -15.18
CA LEU A 298 21.73 -20.60 -14.17
C LEU A 298 23.25 -20.58 -14.00
N LYS A 299 23.95 -21.67 -14.35
CA LYS A 299 25.41 -21.75 -14.24
C LYS A 299 26.11 -20.74 -15.15
N ALA A 300 25.58 -20.49 -16.35
CA ALA A 300 26.11 -19.48 -17.26
C ALA A 300 26.02 -18.05 -16.68
N ASP A 301 24.86 -17.69 -16.11
CA ASP A 301 24.63 -16.40 -15.45
C ASP A 301 25.58 -16.23 -14.24
N ILE A 302 25.76 -17.29 -13.43
CA ILE A 302 26.65 -17.30 -12.26
C ILE A 302 28.13 -17.22 -12.65
N ALA A 303 28.56 -17.95 -13.68
CA ALA A 303 29.93 -17.92 -14.18
C ALA A 303 30.28 -16.56 -14.80
N SER A 304 29.32 -15.91 -15.47
CA SER A 304 29.50 -14.56 -16.00
C SER A 304 29.78 -13.55 -14.89
N VAL A 305 28.99 -13.57 -13.81
CA VAL A 305 29.20 -12.69 -12.65
C VAL A 305 30.54 -12.99 -11.98
N ALA A 306 30.87 -14.28 -11.77
CA ALA A 306 32.14 -14.69 -11.17
C ALA A 306 33.36 -14.20 -11.99
N GLY A 307 33.27 -14.25 -13.33
CA GLY A 307 34.30 -13.72 -14.22
C GLY A 307 34.49 -12.20 -14.07
N SER A 308 33.39 -11.45 -14.02
CA SER A 308 33.43 -9.98 -13.86
C SER A 308 33.95 -9.52 -12.50
N VAL A 309 33.69 -10.28 -11.44
CA VAL A 309 34.16 -9.97 -10.08
C VAL A 309 35.68 -10.20 -9.93
N GLY A 310 36.28 -11.10 -10.72
CA GLY A 310 37.69 -11.46 -10.62
C GLY A 310 37.97 -12.34 -9.39
N MET A 311 37.31 -13.50 -9.32
CA MET A 311 37.33 -14.42 -8.16
C MET A 311 38.73 -14.91 -7.73
N ASP A 312 39.71 -14.88 -8.63
CA ASP A 312 41.11 -15.28 -8.37
C ASP A 312 41.96 -14.16 -7.73
N GLU A 313 41.47 -12.91 -7.73
CA GLU A 313 42.17 -11.72 -7.24
C GLU A 313 41.50 -11.08 -6.02
N LEU A 314 40.57 -11.80 -5.37
CA LEU A 314 39.79 -11.23 -4.27
C LEU A 314 40.68 -10.86 -3.07
N ALA A 315 41.69 -11.67 -2.74
CA ALA A 315 42.53 -11.44 -1.57
C ALA A 315 43.38 -10.17 -1.72
N GLY A 316 43.25 -9.23 -0.77
CA GLY A 316 43.96 -7.96 -0.78
C GLY A 316 43.24 -6.84 -1.54
N THR A 317 42.09 -7.11 -2.16
CA THR A 317 41.33 -6.12 -2.92
C THR A 317 40.32 -5.37 -2.02
N PRO A 318 40.26 -4.03 -2.06
CA PRO A 318 39.22 -3.27 -1.37
C PRO A 318 37.82 -3.68 -1.84
N ILE A 319 36.87 -3.80 -0.92
CA ILE A 319 35.53 -4.28 -1.26
C ILE A 319 34.80 -3.33 -2.22
N THR A 320 35.08 -2.03 -2.17
CA THR A 320 34.58 -1.04 -3.14
C THR A 320 34.98 -1.40 -4.56
N ASP A 321 36.24 -1.77 -4.75
CA ASP A 321 36.82 -2.08 -6.06
C ASP A 321 36.24 -3.40 -6.62
N VAL A 322 35.93 -4.36 -5.74
CA VAL A 322 35.26 -5.63 -6.11
C VAL A 322 33.85 -5.37 -6.66
N PHE A 323 33.09 -4.48 -6.01
CA PHE A 323 31.73 -4.12 -6.43
C PHE A 323 31.71 -3.19 -7.66
N ASP A 324 32.69 -2.30 -7.79
CA ASP A 324 32.84 -1.41 -8.96
C ASP A 324 33.11 -2.21 -10.25
N ARG A 325 33.84 -3.33 -10.18
CA ARG A 325 34.08 -4.25 -11.32
C ARG A 325 32.78 -4.80 -11.93
N ILE A 326 31.69 -4.85 -11.17
CA ILE A 326 30.36 -5.28 -11.61
C ILE A 326 29.35 -4.13 -11.68
N GLY A 327 29.82 -2.87 -11.68
CA GLY A 327 28.97 -1.69 -11.84
C GLY A 327 28.10 -1.36 -10.62
N ILE A 328 28.54 -1.71 -9.41
CA ILE A 328 27.84 -1.41 -8.15
C ILE A 328 28.70 -0.46 -7.32
N THR A 329 28.26 0.79 -7.15
CA THR A 329 28.97 1.77 -6.31
C THR A 329 28.57 1.64 -4.84
N VAL A 330 29.55 1.53 -3.95
CA VAL A 330 29.34 1.46 -2.48
C VAL A 330 29.73 2.79 -1.83
N ASN A 331 28.75 3.52 -1.29
CA ASN A 331 28.98 4.82 -0.63
C ASN A 331 29.42 4.62 0.84
N VAL A 332 30.58 5.17 1.20
CA VAL A 332 31.08 5.28 2.59
C VAL A 332 30.74 6.68 3.17
N SER A 333 30.34 6.79 4.44
CA SER A 333 29.65 7.96 5.04
C SER A 333 30.40 9.32 4.96
N ASP A 334 29.58 10.39 4.87
CA ASP A 334 29.86 11.84 4.68
C ASP A 334 30.49 12.58 5.90
N ALA A 335 31.08 13.74 5.64
CA ALA A 335 31.88 14.57 6.55
C ALA A 335 31.07 15.45 7.56
N PRO A 336 31.62 15.78 8.76
CA PRO A 336 30.90 16.49 9.83
C PRO A 336 30.95 18.04 9.76
N ARG A 337 29.92 18.72 10.29
CA ARG A 337 29.89 20.18 10.60
C ARG A 337 29.54 20.37 12.08
N TYR A 338 30.05 21.41 12.73
CA TYR A 338 29.94 21.62 14.19
C TYR A 338 29.42 23.01 14.58
N ILE A 339 28.62 23.07 15.65
CA ILE A 339 28.36 24.26 16.45
C ILE A 339 29.30 24.23 17.65
N VAL A 340 30.00 25.32 17.91
CA VAL A 340 30.97 25.44 19.01
C VAL A 340 30.54 26.59 19.92
N LYS A 341 30.36 26.30 21.22
CA LYS A 341 30.19 27.33 22.24
C LYS A 341 31.53 27.65 22.88
N TYR A 342 31.82 28.94 23.01
CA TYR A 342 33.05 29.45 23.62
C TYR A 342 32.78 30.16 24.94
N LYS A 343 33.74 30.06 25.86
CA LYS A 343 33.74 30.73 27.17
C LYS A 343 33.96 32.24 27.06
N ALA A 344 34.65 32.68 26.00
CA ALA A 344 34.94 34.08 25.69
C ALA A 344 34.95 34.32 24.17
N SER A 345 35.10 35.59 23.74
CA SER A 345 35.05 35.99 22.33
C SER A 345 35.90 35.08 21.41
N PRO A 346 35.32 34.47 20.36
CA PRO A 346 35.96 33.36 19.65
C PRO A 346 36.83 33.82 18.46
N SER A 347 37.12 35.11 18.31
CA SER A 347 37.80 35.67 17.12
C SER A 347 39.13 34.98 16.80
N GLN A 348 39.92 34.63 17.83
CA GLN A 348 41.19 33.93 17.64
C GLN A 348 41.00 32.45 17.27
N SER A 349 40.05 31.76 17.91
CA SER A 349 39.72 30.35 17.63
C SER A 349 39.13 30.17 16.23
N ILE A 350 38.24 31.08 15.81
CA ILE A 350 37.72 31.14 14.44
C ILE A 350 38.85 31.36 13.43
N GLY A 351 39.76 32.30 13.71
CA GLY A 351 40.92 32.56 12.86
C GLY A 351 41.83 31.34 12.67
N LYS A 352 42.02 30.52 13.73
CA LYS A 352 42.78 29.27 13.66
C LYS A 352 42.11 28.22 12.78
N MET A 353 40.79 28.05 12.89
CA MET A 353 40.06 27.09 12.06
C MET A 353 40.05 27.52 10.58
N ASN A 354 39.85 28.80 10.30
CA ASN A 354 39.92 29.35 8.93
C ASN A 354 41.32 29.32 8.31
N ALA A 355 42.38 29.12 9.10
CA ALA A 355 43.74 28.93 8.58
C ALA A 355 43.96 27.49 8.04
N LEU A 356 43.05 26.56 8.35
CA LEU A 356 43.06 25.21 7.80
C LEU A 356 42.47 25.22 6.39
N ARG A 357 43.05 24.42 5.51
CA ARG A 357 42.62 24.34 4.12
C ARG A 357 41.23 23.74 4.01
N ASP A 358 40.36 24.41 3.25
CA ASP A 358 38.99 23.98 2.93
C ASP A 358 38.10 23.77 4.18
N VAL A 359 38.44 24.48 5.27
CA VAL A 359 37.65 24.60 6.51
C VAL A 359 37.12 26.03 6.58
N SER A 360 35.87 26.19 6.97
CA SER A 360 35.30 27.51 7.26
C SER A 360 34.78 27.56 8.68
N ALA A 361 35.03 28.67 9.37
CA ALA A 361 34.53 28.95 10.70
C ALA A 361 33.98 30.36 10.73
N GLU A 362 32.77 30.53 11.23
CA GLU A 362 32.12 31.84 11.31
C GLU A 362 31.34 32.01 12.61
N ARG A 363 31.20 33.26 13.04
CA ARG A 363 30.47 33.56 14.28
C ARG A 363 28.98 33.31 14.07
N LEU A 364 28.40 32.52 14.96
CA LEU A 364 26.97 32.24 14.99
C LEU A 364 26.31 33.15 16.04
N SER A 365 25.36 33.98 15.63
CA SER A 365 24.71 34.96 16.52
C SER A 365 23.44 34.37 17.14
N ILE A 366 23.62 33.47 18.11
CA ILE A 366 22.57 32.79 18.88
C ILE A 366 22.85 32.92 20.39
N GLY A 367 21.84 32.73 21.25
CA GLY A 367 21.98 32.83 22.72
C GLY A 367 21.70 34.23 23.29
N ALA A 368 22.01 34.43 24.57
CA ALA A 368 21.84 35.69 25.30
C ALA A 368 22.99 36.69 25.01
N SER A 369 22.81 37.96 25.39
CA SER A 369 23.86 38.97 25.26
C SER A 369 25.08 38.59 26.12
N GLY A 370 26.19 38.23 25.46
CA GLY A 370 27.41 37.75 26.11
C GLY A 370 27.77 36.30 25.72
N ASP A 371 26.85 35.56 25.10
CA ASP A 371 27.16 34.23 24.59
C ASP A 371 27.97 34.29 23.28
N HIS A 372 28.83 33.28 23.11
CA HIS A 372 29.79 33.21 22.02
C HIS A 372 29.69 31.87 21.30
N PHE A 373 29.07 31.86 20.13
CA PHE A 373 28.96 30.67 19.28
C PHE A 373 29.69 30.85 17.96
N ALA A 374 30.19 29.74 17.41
CA ALA A 374 30.66 29.66 16.04
C ALA A 374 30.14 28.41 15.34
N LEU A 375 29.96 28.52 14.04
CA LEU A 375 29.76 27.41 13.12
C LEU A 375 31.12 27.04 12.53
N VAL A 376 31.48 25.76 12.54
CA VAL A 376 32.70 25.23 11.92
C VAL A 376 32.34 24.14 10.92
N ASP A 377 32.64 24.40 9.66
CA ASP A 377 32.37 23.53 8.53
C ASP A 377 33.68 22.93 8.00
N VAL A 378 33.77 21.60 8.01
CA VAL A 378 34.91 20.83 7.47
C VAL A 378 34.49 19.92 6.32
N GLU A 379 33.30 20.13 5.75
CA GLU A 379 32.70 19.28 4.71
C GLU A 379 33.58 19.22 3.45
N ALA A 380 34.21 20.34 3.08
CA ALA A 380 35.12 20.43 1.94
C ALA A 380 36.59 20.07 2.28
N ALA A 381 36.91 19.81 3.56
CA ALA A 381 38.27 19.53 4.00
C ALA A 381 38.73 18.11 3.63
N SER A 382 40.03 17.83 3.77
CA SER A 382 40.56 16.47 3.55
C SER A 382 40.00 15.48 4.60
N ALA A 383 39.87 14.20 4.24
CA ALA A 383 39.43 13.12 5.13
C ALA A 383 40.20 13.07 6.47
N LYS A 384 41.51 13.37 6.43
CA LYS A 384 42.34 13.48 7.63
C LYS A 384 41.90 14.65 8.54
N THR A 385 41.59 15.80 7.95
CA THR A 385 41.14 17.00 8.67
C THR A 385 39.74 16.81 9.23
N GLN A 386 38.85 16.17 8.47
CA GLN A 386 37.51 15.79 8.92
C GLN A 386 37.56 14.84 10.11
N ALA A 387 38.43 13.83 10.07
CA ALA A 387 38.61 12.86 11.15
C ALA A 387 39.21 13.48 12.43
N SER A 388 39.99 14.54 12.33
CA SER A 388 40.62 15.20 13.49
C SER A 388 39.91 16.46 13.98
N ALA A 389 38.93 16.97 13.23
CA ALA A 389 38.28 18.27 13.50
C ALA A 389 37.64 18.33 14.89
N GLN A 390 36.96 17.26 15.30
CA GLN A 390 36.32 17.17 16.61
C GLN A 390 37.34 17.33 17.74
N THR A 391 38.39 16.50 17.72
CA THR A 391 39.45 16.53 18.72
C THR A 391 40.19 17.87 18.75
N MET A 392 40.40 18.50 17.59
CA MET A 392 41.01 19.83 17.51
C MET A 392 40.15 20.90 18.20
N LEU A 393 38.84 20.88 17.98
CA LEU A 393 37.91 21.82 18.61
C LEU A 393 37.77 21.56 20.12
N GLU A 394 37.70 20.30 20.55
CA GLU A 394 37.66 19.92 21.98
C GLU A 394 38.95 20.29 22.72
N SER A 395 40.09 20.30 22.02
CA SER A 395 41.39 20.65 22.60
C SER A 395 41.61 22.16 22.81
N ASP A 396 40.75 23.02 22.26
CA ASP A 396 40.85 24.47 22.46
C ASP A 396 40.32 24.83 23.87
N PRO A 397 41.15 25.39 24.77
CA PRO A 397 40.75 25.69 26.15
C PRO A 397 39.62 26.73 26.24
N ASN A 398 39.42 27.53 25.18
CA ASN A 398 38.35 28.52 25.09
C ASN A 398 36.99 27.90 24.70
N VAL A 399 36.95 26.63 24.29
CA VAL A 399 35.72 25.90 23.98
C VAL A 399 35.06 25.42 25.27
N GLU A 400 33.76 25.66 25.38
CA GLU A 400 32.90 25.18 26.46
C GLU A 400 32.28 23.83 26.09
N TYR A 401 31.75 23.72 24.88
CA TYR A 401 31.33 22.46 24.28
C TYR A 401 31.28 22.56 22.75
N ILE A 402 31.24 21.40 22.11
CA ILE A 402 30.95 21.27 20.68
C ILE A 402 29.75 20.36 20.47
N GLU A 403 29.02 20.60 19.39
CA GLU A 403 27.86 19.81 19.00
C GLU A 403 27.88 19.63 17.47
N PRO A 404 27.73 18.42 16.93
CA PRO A 404 27.54 18.24 15.49
C PRO A 404 26.21 18.86 15.04
N ILE A 405 26.17 19.41 13.83
CA ILE A 405 24.92 19.94 13.27
C ILE A 405 24.01 18.80 12.87
N GLU A 406 22.90 18.68 13.59
CA GLU A 406 21.82 17.77 13.26
C GLU A 406 20.80 18.43 12.31
N LYS A 407 20.25 17.66 11.38
CA LYS A 407 19.23 18.13 10.45
C LYS A 407 17.83 17.89 11.01
N TYR A 408 17.18 18.95 11.48
CA TYR A 408 15.77 18.90 11.86
C TYR A 408 14.86 19.13 10.64
N SER A 409 13.75 18.39 10.56
CA SER A 409 12.68 18.57 9.56
C SER A 409 11.34 18.73 10.28
N ALA A 410 10.40 19.47 9.69
CA ALA A 410 9.04 19.56 10.22
C ALA A 410 8.32 18.20 10.05
N PHE A 411 7.81 17.62 11.15
CA PHE A 411 7.09 16.35 11.13
C PHE A 411 5.67 16.52 11.70
N MET A 412 4.69 16.49 10.81
CA MET A 412 3.40 15.87 11.09
C MET A 412 3.04 15.00 9.89
N ALA A 413 3.93 14.07 9.56
CA ALA A 413 3.66 13.05 8.56
C ALA A 413 3.60 11.71 9.30
N ASP A 414 2.60 10.90 8.97
CA ASP A 414 2.40 9.59 9.57
C ASP A 414 3.64 8.71 9.26
N PRO A 415 4.26 8.04 10.25
CA PRO A 415 5.59 7.41 10.13
C PRO A 415 5.75 6.45 8.95
N THR A 416 4.65 5.81 8.53
CA THR A 416 4.65 4.84 7.41
C THR A 416 4.12 5.41 6.09
N TYR A 417 3.79 6.69 6.00
CA TYR A 417 3.22 7.30 4.78
C TYR A 417 4.08 7.12 3.53
N SER A 418 5.40 7.04 3.71
CA SER A 418 6.36 6.79 2.63
C SER A 418 6.20 5.39 1.99
N TYR A 419 5.59 4.42 2.69
CA TYR A 419 5.30 3.08 2.19
C TYR A 419 3.97 2.99 1.43
N GLN A 420 3.10 4.02 1.51
CA GLN A 420 1.75 4.00 0.94
C GLN A 420 1.69 4.46 -0.53
N TRP A 421 2.30 3.69 -1.45
CA TRP A 421 2.37 4.04 -2.88
C TRP A 421 1.02 4.30 -3.56
N SER A 422 -0.05 3.68 -3.07
CA SER A 422 -1.39 3.79 -3.64
C SER A 422 -1.99 5.18 -3.52
N VAL A 423 -1.53 5.96 -2.53
CA VAL A 423 -2.00 7.32 -2.22
C VAL A 423 -0.89 8.37 -2.27
N ASN A 424 0.38 7.97 -2.18
CA ASN A 424 1.55 8.85 -2.13
C ASN A 424 2.39 8.74 -3.41
N SER A 425 2.41 9.81 -4.23
CA SER A 425 3.21 9.82 -5.47
C SER A 425 4.73 9.79 -5.23
N ARG A 426 5.19 9.99 -4.00
CA ARG A 426 6.60 10.01 -3.58
C ARG A 426 6.98 8.82 -2.70
N SER A 427 6.22 7.72 -2.80
CA SER A 427 6.51 6.52 -2.01
C SER A 427 7.91 5.96 -2.31
N ILE A 428 8.53 5.36 -1.28
CA ILE A 428 9.83 4.68 -1.39
C ILE A 428 9.79 3.45 -2.29
N LEU A 429 8.59 2.91 -2.58
CA LEU A 429 8.40 1.82 -3.52
C LEU A 429 8.60 2.25 -5.00
N LYS A 430 9.17 3.45 -5.24
CA LYS A 430 9.38 4.13 -6.52
C LYS A 430 8.24 3.84 -7.50
N PRO A 431 7.03 4.38 -7.23
CA PRO A 431 5.90 4.21 -8.12
C PRO A 431 6.24 4.82 -9.48
N PHE A 432 5.76 4.23 -10.56
CA PHE A 432 5.49 5.02 -11.75
C PHE A 432 4.69 6.24 -11.32
N ALA A 433 5.08 7.46 -11.72
CA ALA A 433 4.66 8.72 -11.10
C ALA A 433 3.14 8.93 -10.98
N ASP A 434 2.35 8.14 -11.72
CA ASP A 434 0.90 8.15 -11.71
C ASP A 434 0.30 6.77 -11.40
N ALA A 435 0.96 5.86 -10.68
CA ALA A 435 0.49 4.48 -10.42
C ALA A 435 -0.66 4.40 -9.40
N GLY A 436 -0.70 5.32 -8.42
CA GLY A 436 -1.78 5.39 -7.41
C GLY A 436 -3.11 5.94 -7.93
N ILE A 437 -3.99 6.33 -7.01
CA ILE A 437 -5.35 6.83 -7.33
C ILE A 437 -5.41 8.34 -7.61
N GLY A 438 -4.27 9.04 -7.62
CA GLY A 438 -4.21 10.49 -7.84
C GLY A 438 -4.72 11.34 -6.66
N LEU A 439 -4.57 10.84 -5.42
CA LEU A 439 -5.07 11.50 -4.21
C LEU A 439 -4.41 12.86 -3.97
N ASP A 440 -3.08 12.97 -4.12
CA ASP A 440 -2.34 14.23 -3.96
C ASP A 440 -2.92 15.36 -4.84
N LYS A 441 -3.26 15.05 -6.10
CA LYS A 441 -3.86 16.01 -7.04
C LYS A 441 -5.30 16.38 -6.65
N TYR A 442 -6.05 15.46 -6.06
CA TYR A 442 -7.40 15.72 -5.55
C TYR A 442 -7.36 16.61 -4.30
N GLU A 443 -6.46 16.34 -3.35
CA GLU A 443 -6.32 17.14 -2.14
C GLU A 443 -5.84 18.57 -2.43
N ALA A 444 -5.03 18.75 -3.48
CA ALA A 444 -4.64 20.07 -3.99
C ALA A 444 -5.84 20.93 -4.46
N LEU A 445 -7.01 20.34 -4.72
CA LEU A 445 -8.25 21.08 -5.03
C LEU A 445 -8.88 21.74 -3.79
N LYS A 446 -8.46 21.36 -2.57
CA LYS A 446 -8.91 21.93 -1.28
C LYS A 446 -10.44 21.95 -1.12
N LEU A 447 -11.10 20.86 -1.52
CA LEU A 447 -12.55 20.73 -1.46
C LEU A 447 -13.03 20.48 -0.01
N LYS A 448 -14.19 21.03 0.35
CA LYS A 448 -14.78 20.85 1.68
C LYS A 448 -15.46 19.48 1.78
N ALA A 449 -14.88 18.55 2.53
CA ALA A 449 -15.43 17.20 2.69
C ALA A 449 -16.55 17.14 3.75
N ARG A 450 -17.67 16.50 3.40
CA ARG A 450 -18.74 16.13 4.32
C ARG A 450 -18.51 14.72 4.85
N THR A 451 -18.96 14.42 6.06
CA THR A 451 -18.90 13.06 6.59
C THR A 451 -19.80 12.14 5.77
N VAL A 452 -19.23 11.05 5.26
CA VAL A 452 -19.96 9.97 4.58
C VAL A 452 -19.88 8.71 5.43
N LYS A 453 -21.01 8.02 5.60
CA LYS A 453 -21.05 6.71 6.24
C LYS A 453 -20.73 5.62 5.21
N VAL A 454 -19.67 4.87 5.46
CA VAL A 454 -19.21 3.74 4.62
C VAL A 454 -19.31 2.47 5.45
N ALA A 455 -20.06 1.49 4.98
CA ALA A 455 -20.12 0.18 5.62
C ALA A 455 -18.99 -0.72 5.10
N VAL A 456 -18.32 -1.40 6.03
CA VAL A 456 -17.30 -2.42 5.73
C VAL A 456 -17.90 -3.76 6.15
N LEU A 457 -18.28 -4.57 5.16
CA LEU A 457 -18.81 -5.92 5.35
C LEU A 457 -17.66 -6.91 5.22
N ASP A 458 -17.12 -7.33 6.35
CA ASP A 458 -15.81 -8.01 6.41
C ASP A 458 -15.64 -8.83 7.71
N THR A 459 -14.41 -9.10 8.17
CA THR A 459 -14.09 -9.83 9.41
C THR A 459 -14.27 -9.02 10.69
N GLY A 460 -14.70 -7.77 10.59
CA GLY A 460 -14.81 -6.82 11.69
C GLY A 460 -13.86 -5.64 11.52
N VAL A 461 -13.86 -4.70 12.47
CA VAL A 461 -12.93 -3.55 12.49
C VAL A 461 -12.48 -3.29 13.91
N ASP A 462 -11.16 -3.29 14.16
CA ASP A 462 -10.63 -2.91 15.47
C ASP A 462 -10.66 -1.39 15.69
N HIS A 463 -11.75 -0.92 16.29
CA HIS A 463 -11.96 0.49 16.62
C HIS A 463 -11.09 1.01 17.77
N ARG A 464 -10.33 0.14 18.45
CA ARG A 464 -9.43 0.52 19.55
C ARG A 464 -8.14 1.16 19.04
N LEU A 465 -7.78 0.92 17.78
CA LEU A 465 -6.63 1.52 17.13
C LEU A 465 -6.79 3.03 17.01
N LEU A 466 -5.75 3.78 17.34
CA LEU A 466 -5.74 5.25 17.40
C LEU A 466 -6.13 5.89 16.06
N ASP A 467 -5.73 5.28 14.94
CA ASP A 467 -6.08 5.75 13.59
C ASP A 467 -7.56 5.55 13.24
N LEU A 468 -8.24 4.58 13.86
CA LEU A 468 -9.65 4.26 13.62
C LEU A 468 -10.57 4.76 14.74
N LYS A 469 -10.00 5.15 15.88
CA LYS A 469 -10.74 5.67 17.03
C LYS A 469 -11.51 6.94 16.62
N GLY A 470 -12.79 6.98 16.95
CA GLY A 470 -13.69 8.07 16.58
C GLY A 470 -14.08 8.12 15.09
N LYS A 471 -13.58 7.20 14.26
CA LYS A 471 -14.03 7.00 12.87
C LYS A 471 -15.01 5.83 12.75
N VAL A 472 -14.92 4.85 13.64
CA VAL A 472 -15.81 3.67 13.64
C VAL A 472 -17.08 3.95 14.44
N ASP A 473 -18.25 3.67 13.85
CA ASP A 473 -19.58 3.75 14.45
C ASP A 473 -19.85 2.52 15.33
N VAL A 474 -19.17 2.45 16.48
CA VAL A 474 -19.24 1.33 17.42
C VAL A 474 -20.67 1.08 17.91
N ALA A 475 -21.45 2.14 18.12
CA ALA A 475 -22.83 2.06 18.60
C ALA A 475 -23.77 1.32 17.63
N ASN A 476 -23.45 1.35 16.33
CA ASN A 476 -24.19 0.64 15.29
C ASN A 476 -23.39 -0.52 14.68
N GLY A 477 -22.27 -0.93 15.29
CA GLY A 477 -21.54 -2.11 14.86
C GLY A 477 -22.41 -3.36 14.97
N LYS A 478 -22.30 -4.28 14.01
CA LYS A 478 -23.09 -5.52 14.02
C LYS A 478 -22.26 -6.72 13.59
N ASN A 479 -22.41 -7.81 14.33
CA ASN A 479 -21.85 -9.11 14.01
C ASN A 479 -22.97 -10.03 13.55
N PHE A 480 -22.85 -10.60 12.35
CA PHE A 480 -23.78 -11.59 11.81
C PHE A 480 -23.18 -13.01 11.80
N VAL A 481 -21.90 -13.15 12.14
CA VAL A 481 -21.27 -14.47 12.34
C VAL A 481 -21.74 -15.10 13.65
N ASP A 482 -21.97 -14.27 14.67
CA ASP A 482 -22.70 -14.69 15.86
C ASP A 482 -24.19 -14.91 15.49
N PRO A 483 -24.74 -16.14 15.66
CA PRO A 483 -26.13 -16.46 15.31
C PRO A 483 -27.17 -15.58 16.01
N ASN A 484 -26.85 -15.03 17.19
CA ASN A 484 -27.74 -14.13 17.92
C ASN A 484 -27.50 -12.65 17.57
N GLY A 485 -26.37 -12.37 16.91
CA GLY A 485 -25.89 -11.04 16.55
C GLY A 485 -25.71 -10.10 17.75
N GLU A 486 -25.43 -10.65 18.93
CA GLU A 486 -25.16 -9.89 20.16
C GLU A 486 -23.67 -9.62 20.35
N GLY A 487 -22.80 -10.38 19.67
CA GLY A 487 -21.36 -10.16 19.61
C GLY A 487 -20.98 -8.81 19.00
N ASP A 488 -19.81 -8.32 19.38
CA ASP A 488 -19.24 -7.10 18.80
C ASP A 488 -18.72 -7.34 17.37
N ALA A 489 -18.51 -6.25 16.64
CA ALA A 489 -17.94 -6.27 15.30
C ALA A 489 -16.41 -6.03 15.32
N ILE A 490 -15.73 -6.42 16.41
CA ILE A 490 -14.28 -6.32 16.48
C ILE A 490 -13.64 -7.34 15.54
N ASP A 491 -12.46 -7.01 15.02
CA ASP A 491 -11.78 -7.86 14.06
C ASP A 491 -10.89 -8.87 14.78
N ASP A 492 -11.11 -10.15 14.48
CA ASP A 492 -10.40 -11.31 15.02
C ASP A 492 -9.58 -12.04 13.94
N HIS A 493 -9.52 -11.50 12.71
CA HIS A 493 -8.74 -12.03 11.60
C HIS A 493 -7.69 -11.01 11.12
N GLY A 494 -8.11 -9.76 10.92
CA GLY A 494 -7.26 -8.65 10.51
C GLY A 494 -7.53 -8.06 9.13
N HIS A 495 -8.30 -8.76 8.29
CA HIS A 495 -8.59 -8.34 6.93
C HIS A 495 -9.50 -7.09 6.91
N GLY A 496 -10.57 -7.09 7.71
CA GLY A 496 -11.51 -5.97 7.78
C GLY A 496 -10.90 -4.70 8.36
N THR A 497 -10.00 -4.81 9.34
CA THR A 497 -9.22 -3.68 9.88
C THR A 497 -8.29 -3.10 8.82
N HIS A 498 -7.66 -3.93 8.00
CA HIS A 498 -6.81 -3.49 6.89
C HIS A 498 -7.59 -2.69 5.85
N VAL A 499 -8.72 -3.24 5.41
CA VAL A 499 -9.64 -2.58 4.48
C VAL A 499 -10.17 -1.25 5.06
N ALA A 500 -10.56 -1.23 6.34
CA ALA A 500 -11.03 -0.03 7.02
C ALA A 500 -9.91 1.03 7.16
N GLY A 501 -8.68 0.61 7.43
CA GLY A 501 -7.50 1.47 7.51
C GLY A 501 -7.23 2.22 6.19
N VAL A 502 -7.30 1.53 5.05
CA VAL A 502 -7.19 2.14 3.71
C VAL A 502 -8.22 3.25 3.52
N ILE A 503 -9.46 3.03 3.97
CA ILE A 503 -10.54 4.01 3.83
C ILE A 503 -10.35 5.18 4.81
N ALA A 504 -10.12 4.89 6.10
CA ALA A 504 -10.50 5.79 7.19
C ALA A 504 -9.41 6.10 8.22
N ALA A 505 -8.21 5.52 8.13
CA ALA A 505 -7.15 5.82 9.08
C ALA A 505 -6.92 7.34 9.19
N THR A 506 -6.80 7.82 10.41
CA THR A 506 -6.67 9.23 10.72
C THR A 506 -5.39 9.79 10.09
N GLN A 507 -5.44 11.04 9.64
CA GLN A 507 -4.36 11.66 8.87
C GLN A 507 -3.57 12.62 9.76
N ASN A 508 -2.25 12.66 9.58
CA ASN A 508 -1.37 13.62 10.24
C ASN A 508 -1.51 13.62 11.77
N ASN A 509 -1.75 12.46 12.39
CA ASN A 509 -1.75 12.31 13.84
C ASN A 509 -0.39 11.82 14.37
N GLY A 510 0.58 11.63 13.48
CA GLY A 510 1.95 11.27 13.82
C GLY A 510 2.08 9.82 14.30
N THR A 511 1.12 8.96 13.95
CA THR A 511 1.21 7.51 14.21
C THR A 511 0.92 6.72 12.94
N SER A 512 1.40 5.48 12.91
CA SER A 512 1.02 4.48 11.92
C SER A 512 0.95 5.00 10.48
N MET A 513 -0.25 5.17 9.91
CA MET A 513 -0.50 5.44 8.50
C MET A 513 -1.64 6.47 8.31
N ARG A 514 -1.96 6.83 7.05
CA ARG A 514 -3.18 7.61 6.75
C ARG A 514 -4.14 6.98 5.76
N GLY A 515 -5.43 7.11 6.02
CA GLY A 515 -6.50 6.69 5.13
C GLY A 515 -6.74 7.68 3.98
N ILE A 516 -7.58 7.27 3.04
CA ILE A 516 -7.98 8.09 1.90
C ILE A 516 -8.98 9.19 2.32
N MET A 517 -9.94 8.86 3.20
CA MET A 517 -11.02 9.75 3.60
C MET A 517 -10.72 10.47 4.93
N PRO A 518 -10.56 11.81 4.93
CA PRO A 518 -10.42 12.55 6.18
C PRO A 518 -11.72 12.56 7.02
N ASN A 519 -12.89 12.66 6.37
CA ASN A 519 -14.21 12.78 7.00
C ASN A 519 -15.10 11.59 6.64
N VAL A 520 -14.98 10.50 7.37
CA VAL A 520 -15.75 9.26 7.17
C VAL A 520 -16.22 8.70 8.51
N SER A 521 -17.37 8.04 8.49
CA SER A 521 -17.85 7.17 9.56
C SER A 521 -17.90 5.74 9.03
N ILE A 522 -17.10 4.85 9.58
CA ILE A 522 -17.07 3.42 9.22
C ILE A 522 -18.14 2.71 10.02
N LEU A 523 -19.09 2.08 9.33
CA LEU A 523 -20.04 1.17 9.94
C LEU A 523 -19.44 -0.26 9.84
N PRO A 524 -18.97 -0.86 10.94
CA PRO A 524 -18.39 -2.19 10.91
C PRO A 524 -19.53 -3.23 10.91
N VAL A 525 -19.54 -4.09 9.89
CA VAL A 525 -20.54 -5.17 9.75
C VAL A 525 -19.79 -6.48 9.57
N LYS A 526 -19.58 -7.21 10.66
CA LYS A 526 -18.86 -8.48 10.63
C LYS A 526 -19.73 -9.56 10.01
N VAL A 527 -19.36 -10.02 8.82
CA VAL A 527 -20.03 -11.09 8.05
C VAL A 527 -19.07 -12.23 7.71
N LEU A 528 -17.80 -12.12 8.10
CA LEU A 528 -16.77 -13.13 7.96
C LEU A 528 -16.20 -13.47 9.36
N ASP A 529 -15.94 -14.75 9.60
CA ASP A 529 -15.39 -15.28 10.85
C ASP A 529 -13.88 -15.04 10.98
N SER A 530 -13.27 -15.59 12.04
CA SER A 530 -11.83 -15.50 12.31
C SER A 530 -10.94 -16.20 11.27
N TRP A 531 -11.53 -16.97 10.36
CA TRP A 531 -10.85 -17.62 9.23
C TRP A 531 -11.14 -16.90 7.89
N GLY A 532 -11.81 -15.76 7.93
CA GLY A 532 -12.18 -14.99 6.73
C GLY A 532 -13.31 -15.62 5.94
N SER A 533 -14.06 -16.55 6.53
CA SER A 533 -15.15 -17.28 5.88
C SER A 533 -16.51 -16.74 6.33
N GLY A 534 -17.49 -16.68 5.43
CA GLY A 534 -18.83 -16.19 5.76
C GLY A 534 -19.93 -16.87 4.97
N GLU A 535 -21.12 -16.92 5.55
CA GLU A 535 -22.27 -17.59 4.98
C GLU A 535 -23.21 -16.63 4.23
N THR A 536 -24.03 -17.19 3.33
CA THR A 536 -24.86 -16.40 2.41
C THR A 536 -25.89 -15.52 3.14
N ASP A 537 -26.49 -16.02 4.20
CA ASP A 537 -27.47 -15.33 5.04
C ASP A 537 -26.81 -14.20 5.85
N GLN A 538 -25.63 -14.43 6.42
CA GLN A 538 -24.84 -13.43 7.16
C GLN A 538 -24.51 -12.22 6.27
N ILE A 539 -24.04 -12.48 5.04
CA ILE A 539 -23.74 -11.45 4.05
C ILE A 539 -25.02 -10.71 3.62
N ALA A 540 -26.12 -11.44 3.38
CA ALA A 540 -27.39 -10.84 2.98
C ALA A 540 -27.98 -9.93 4.07
N LEU A 541 -27.96 -10.38 5.33
CA LEU A 541 -28.37 -9.59 6.49
C LEU A 541 -27.46 -8.37 6.69
N GLY A 542 -26.15 -8.54 6.51
CA GLY A 542 -25.18 -7.45 6.54
C GLY A 542 -25.47 -6.36 5.52
N ILE A 543 -25.78 -6.73 4.26
CA ILE A 543 -26.15 -5.76 3.21
C ILE A 543 -27.41 -5.01 3.61
N LYS A 544 -28.46 -5.72 4.05
CA LYS A 544 -29.71 -5.10 4.50
C LYS A 544 -29.45 -4.11 5.63
N TYR A 545 -28.72 -4.55 6.66
CA TYR A 545 -28.41 -3.75 7.83
C TYR A 545 -27.62 -2.50 7.47
N ALA A 546 -26.59 -2.60 6.63
CA ALA A 546 -25.80 -1.45 6.20
C ALA A 546 -26.65 -0.36 5.52
N VAL A 547 -27.59 -0.78 4.68
CA VAL A 547 -28.55 0.14 4.02
C VAL A 547 -29.45 0.80 5.05
N ASP A 548 -30.05 0.01 5.95
CA ASP A 548 -31.00 0.50 6.95
C ASP A 548 -30.33 1.41 7.99
N ALA A 549 -29.06 1.15 8.30
CA ALA A 549 -28.19 1.98 9.16
C ALA A 549 -27.63 3.23 8.45
N GLY A 550 -28.07 3.50 7.22
CA GLY A 550 -27.83 4.75 6.49
C GLY A 550 -26.50 4.84 5.77
N ALA A 551 -25.81 3.72 5.51
CA ALA A 551 -24.60 3.72 4.70
C ALA A 551 -24.87 4.26 3.30
N LYS A 552 -23.93 5.05 2.76
CA LYS A 552 -23.99 5.54 1.37
C LYS A 552 -23.14 4.70 0.43
N VAL A 553 -22.12 4.06 0.97
CA VAL A 553 -21.23 3.14 0.26
C VAL A 553 -21.08 1.88 1.10
N ILE A 554 -21.11 0.72 0.44
CA ILE A 554 -20.83 -0.59 1.03
C ILE A 554 -19.57 -1.14 0.35
N ASN A 555 -18.53 -1.40 1.15
CA ASN A 555 -17.33 -2.11 0.72
C ASN A 555 -17.50 -3.60 1.03
N MET A 556 -17.35 -4.44 0.00
CA MET A 556 -17.38 -5.90 0.11
C MET A 556 -16.09 -6.48 -0.47
N SER A 557 -15.04 -6.52 0.35
CA SER A 557 -13.74 -7.11 -0.01
C SER A 557 -13.76 -8.63 0.12
N LEU A 558 -14.78 -9.26 -0.46
CA LEU A 558 -15.08 -10.68 -0.36
C LEU A 558 -15.64 -11.20 -1.68
N GLY A 559 -15.62 -12.52 -1.87
CA GLY A 559 -16.13 -13.14 -3.08
C GLY A 559 -16.44 -14.63 -2.91
N GLY A 560 -17.31 -15.15 -3.76
CA GLY A 560 -17.70 -16.55 -3.79
C GLY A 560 -18.59 -16.87 -4.97
N SER A 561 -19.32 -17.98 -4.87
CA SER A 561 -20.28 -18.43 -5.88
C SER A 561 -21.52 -17.52 -5.96
N GLU A 562 -22.22 -17.53 -7.10
CA GLU A 562 -23.44 -16.75 -7.29
C GLU A 562 -24.53 -17.15 -6.29
N SER A 563 -25.22 -16.14 -5.73
CA SER A 563 -26.34 -16.33 -4.81
C SER A 563 -27.50 -15.42 -5.17
N ARG A 564 -28.70 -16.02 -5.34
CA ARG A 564 -29.94 -15.28 -5.58
C ARG A 564 -30.32 -14.40 -4.38
N THR A 565 -30.08 -14.87 -3.16
CA THR A 565 -30.38 -14.15 -1.92
C THR A 565 -29.53 -12.89 -1.80
N ILE A 566 -28.22 -13.03 -1.98
CA ILE A 566 -27.32 -11.87 -2.01
C ILE A 566 -27.71 -10.95 -3.17
N GLY A 567 -28.03 -11.47 -4.36
CA GLY A 567 -28.48 -10.64 -5.49
C GLY A 567 -29.74 -9.83 -5.24
N TYR A 568 -30.71 -10.39 -4.50
CA TYR A 568 -31.90 -9.67 -4.08
C TYR A 568 -31.54 -8.53 -3.10
N MET A 569 -30.60 -8.76 -2.18
CA MET A 569 -30.11 -7.72 -1.25
C MET A 569 -29.25 -6.65 -1.93
N LEU A 570 -28.44 -7.01 -2.93
CA LEU A 570 -27.70 -6.04 -3.74
C LEU A 570 -28.66 -5.13 -4.51
N LYS A 571 -29.76 -5.70 -5.06
CA LYS A 571 -30.82 -4.90 -5.67
C LYS A 571 -31.49 -3.98 -4.65
N TYR A 572 -31.80 -4.50 -3.46
CA TYR A 572 -32.40 -3.71 -2.36
C TYR A 572 -31.58 -2.46 -2.02
N ALA A 573 -30.26 -2.62 -1.91
CA ALA A 573 -29.30 -1.55 -1.69
C ALA A 573 -29.25 -0.56 -2.87
N HIS A 574 -29.17 -1.06 -4.11
CA HIS A 574 -29.16 -0.23 -5.32
C HIS A 574 -30.43 0.62 -5.48
N ASP A 575 -31.61 0.02 -5.27
CA ASP A 575 -32.90 0.72 -5.36
C ASP A 575 -33.03 1.85 -4.32
N ARG A 576 -32.27 1.78 -3.22
CA ARG A 576 -32.20 2.80 -2.15
C ARG A 576 -31.06 3.81 -2.35
N GLY A 577 -30.37 3.73 -3.48
CA GLY A 577 -29.29 4.63 -3.84
C GLY A 577 -27.98 4.39 -3.08
N VAL A 578 -27.80 3.21 -2.49
CA VAL A 578 -26.54 2.81 -1.83
C VAL A 578 -25.60 2.23 -2.87
N ILE A 579 -24.36 2.72 -2.89
CA ILE A 579 -23.35 2.29 -3.87
C ILE A 579 -22.58 1.10 -3.29
N ILE A 580 -22.51 0.01 -4.02
CA ILE A 580 -21.86 -1.23 -3.58
C ILE A 580 -20.60 -1.42 -4.40
N VAL A 581 -19.47 -1.71 -3.74
CA VAL A 581 -18.17 -1.93 -4.36
C VAL A 581 -17.65 -3.28 -3.90
N ALA A 582 -17.26 -4.16 -4.84
CA ALA A 582 -16.81 -5.50 -4.49
C ALA A 582 -15.60 -6.01 -5.31
N ALA A 583 -14.82 -6.88 -4.69
CA ALA A 583 -13.61 -7.49 -5.22
C ALA A 583 -13.88 -8.51 -6.32
N THR A 584 -13.10 -8.51 -7.41
CA THR A 584 -13.31 -9.46 -8.52
C THR A 584 -12.83 -10.88 -8.23
N GLY A 585 -11.96 -11.09 -7.24
CA GLY A 585 -11.33 -12.38 -6.90
C GLY A 585 -9.84 -12.44 -7.24
N ASN A 586 -9.13 -13.45 -6.71
CA ASN A 586 -7.66 -13.51 -6.67
C ASN A 586 -7.07 -14.76 -7.35
N ASP A 587 -7.81 -15.40 -8.26
CA ASP A 587 -7.43 -16.68 -8.89
C ASP A 587 -6.70 -16.50 -10.23
N GLY A 588 -6.56 -15.26 -10.73
CA GLY A 588 -6.05 -14.97 -12.06
C GLY A 588 -6.92 -15.53 -13.19
N GLN A 589 -8.22 -15.72 -12.93
CA GLN A 589 -9.15 -16.39 -13.84
C GLN A 589 -10.03 -15.40 -14.60
N SER A 590 -10.53 -15.84 -15.76
CA SER A 590 -11.46 -15.11 -16.61
C SER A 590 -12.91 -15.13 -16.11
N LEU A 591 -13.09 -15.22 -14.80
CA LEU A 591 -14.38 -15.28 -14.11
C LEU A 591 -14.39 -14.30 -12.94
N VAL A 592 -15.27 -13.30 -13.01
CA VAL A 592 -15.49 -12.36 -11.90
C VAL A 592 -16.34 -13.01 -10.82
N SER A 593 -15.82 -13.08 -9.59
CA SER A 593 -16.51 -13.63 -8.43
C SER A 593 -17.77 -12.86 -8.07
N TYR A 594 -18.70 -13.53 -7.39
CA TYR A 594 -19.89 -12.89 -6.84
C TYR A 594 -19.60 -12.36 -5.43
N PRO A 595 -20.03 -11.14 -5.02
CA PRO A 595 -21.03 -10.26 -5.62
C PRO A 595 -20.51 -9.25 -6.66
N ALA A 596 -19.22 -9.23 -6.99
CA ALA A 596 -18.67 -8.27 -7.96
C ALA A 596 -19.26 -8.43 -9.36
N SER A 597 -19.56 -9.65 -9.81
CA SER A 597 -20.21 -9.89 -11.10
C SER A 597 -21.68 -9.45 -11.17
N SER A 598 -22.29 -9.04 -10.05
CA SER A 598 -23.65 -8.50 -10.03
C SER A 598 -23.72 -7.15 -10.74
N LYS A 599 -24.73 -6.97 -11.60
CA LYS A 599 -25.00 -5.68 -12.25
C LYS A 599 -25.25 -4.53 -11.28
N TYR A 600 -25.59 -4.80 -10.02
CA TYR A 600 -25.84 -3.79 -8.99
C TYR A 600 -24.58 -3.31 -8.27
N THR A 601 -23.46 -3.99 -8.49
CA THR A 601 -22.17 -3.75 -7.85
C THR A 601 -21.20 -3.06 -8.79
N ILE A 602 -20.31 -2.22 -8.25
CA ILE A 602 -19.11 -1.75 -8.94
C ILE A 602 -18.00 -2.77 -8.67
N SER A 603 -17.55 -3.47 -9.69
CA SER A 603 -16.53 -4.52 -9.57
C SER A 603 -15.10 -3.97 -9.67
N VAL A 604 -14.21 -4.45 -8.82
CA VAL A 604 -12.86 -3.88 -8.68
C VAL A 604 -11.79 -4.96 -8.79
N GLY A 605 -10.99 -4.87 -9.87
CA GLY A 605 -9.76 -5.65 -10.02
C GLY A 605 -8.54 -4.95 -9.42
N ALA A 606 -7.41 -5.64 -9.35
CA ALA A 606 -6.20 -5.16 -8.68
C ALA A 606 -5.13 -4.69 -9.65
N THR A 607 -4.40 -3.63 -9.28
CA THR A 607 -3.15 -3.20 -9.91
C THR A 607 -1.97 -3.27 -8.95
N ASN A 608 -0.77 -3.46 -9.50
CA ASN A 608 0.48 -3.46 -8.75
C ASN A 608 1.21 -2.10 -8.81
N THR A 609 2.35 -2.02 -8.12
CA THR A 609 3.20 -0.82 -8.02
C THR A 609 3.74 -0.32 -9.36
N PHE A 610 3.68 -1.14 -10.43
CA PHE A 610 4.08 -0.76 -11.79
C PHE A 610 2.95 -0.11 -12.60
N GLY A 611 1.74 0.02 -12.02
CA GLY A 611 0.58 0.51 -12.75
C GLY A 611 0.08 -0.48 -13.81
N LEU A 612 0.27 -1.78 -13.57
CA LEU A 612 -0.25 -2.89 -14.37
C LEU A 612 -1.32 -3.64 -13.56
N VAL A 613 -2.21 -4.37 -14.23
CA VAL A 613 -3.11 -5.30 -13.55
C VAL A 613 -2.28 -6.39 -12.87
N SER A 614 -2.61 -6.72 -11.63
CA SER A 614 -1.94 -7.79 -10.88
C SER A 614 -2.27 -9.14 -11.50
N ASP A 615 -1.28 -10.04 -11.54
CA ASP A 615 -1.37 -11.38 -12.13
C ASP A 615 -2.46 -12.26 -11.50
N TYR A 616 -2.70 -12.10 -10.20
CA TYR A 616 -3.78 -12.79 -9.48
C TYR A 616 -5.18 -12.20 -9.72
N SER A 617 -5.32 -11.00 -10.31
CA SER A 617 -6.62 -10.34 -10.40
C SER A 617 -7.56 -11.09 -11.34
N ASN A 618 -8.70 -11.57 -10.82
CA ASN A 618 -9.75 -12.11 -11.68
C ASN A 618 -10.27 -11.03 -12.64
N PHE A 619 -10.60 -11.46 -13.85
CA PHE A 619 -10.92 -10.60 -14.97
C PHE A 619 -12.14 -11.08 -15.76
N GLY A 620 -12.69 -10.25 -16.64
CA GLY A 620 -13.83 -10.62 -17.48
C GLY A 620 -14.70 -9.44 -17.93
N ILE A 621 -15.86 -9.76 -18.51
CA ILE A 621 -16.79 -8.78 -19.11
C ILE A 621 -17.54 -7.92 -18.09
N ASN A 622 -17.43 -8.25 -16.81
CA ASN A 622 -18.10 -7.59 -15.70
C ASN A 622 -17.15 -6.76 -14.84
N VAL A 623 -15.90 -6.51 -15.26
CA VAL A 623 -14.94 -5.65 -14.54
C VAL A 623 -15.21 -4.17 -14.84
N ASP A 624 -15.52 -3.38 -13.82
CA ASP A 624 -15.75 -1.94 -14.00
C ASP A 624 -14.44 -1.19 -14.09
N VAL A 625 -13.60 -1.32 -13.07
CA VAL A 625 -12.34 -0.58 -12.94
C VAL A 625 -11.32 -1.44 -12.20
N VAL A 626 -10.06 -1.04 -12.27
CA VAL A 626 -8.99 -1.58 -11.43
C VAL A 626 -8.44 -0.50 -10.50
N ALA A 627 -7.88 -0.92 -9.36
CA ALA A 627 -7.30 -0.03 -8.35
C ALA A 627 -6.10 -0.69 -7.64
N PRO A 628 -5.26 0.07 -6.92
CA PRO A 628 -4.12 -0.48 -6.18
C PRO A 628 -4.49 -1.65 -5.26
N GLY A 629 -3.98 -2.83 -5.57
CA GLY A 629 -4.26 -4.07 -4.82
C GLY A 629 -3.02 -4.84 -4.39
N SER A 630 -1.85 -4.59 -5.00
CA SER A 630 -0.59 -5.21 -4.53
C SER A 630 0.25 -4.29 -3.65
N LYS A 631 0.92 -4.85 -2.64
CA LYS A 631 1.75 -4.14 -1.66
C LYS A 631 1.02 -2.95 -1.05
N VAL A 632 -0.23 -3.17 -0.64
CA VAL A 632 -1.04 -2.13 0.00
C VAL A 632 -0.73 -2.14 1.50
N ALA A 633 -0.12 -1.07 1.98
CA ALA A 633 0.19 -0.87 3.39
C ALA A 633 -1.08 -0.44 4.15
N SER A 634 -1.50 -1.21 5.16
CA SER A 634 -2.55 -0.79 6.08
C SER A 634 -2.48 -1.49 7.45
N LEU A 635 -3.35 -1.05 8.36
CA LEU A 635 -3.43 -1.49 9.74
C LEU A 635 -3.97 -2.92 9.87
N VAL A 636 -3.48 -3.66 10.85
CA VAL A 636 -4.09 -4.91 11.34
C VAL A 636 -4.40 -4.77 12.84
N PRO A 637 -5.19 -5.68 13.46
CA PRO A 637 -5.70 -5.53 14.83
C PRO A 637 -4.61 -5.41 15.90
N ASP A 638 -3.45 -6.03 15.68
CA ASP A 638 -2.27 -5.86 16.54
C ASP A 638 -1.62 -4.47 16.38
N GLY A 639 -2.19 -3.57 15.59
CA GLY A 639 -1.71 -2.20 15.42
C GLY A 639 -0.50 -2.05 14.49
N ASN A 640 0.05 -3.14 13.95
CA ASN A 640 1.08 -3.06 12.93
C ASN A 640 0.51 -2.49 11.62
N VAL A 641 1.36 -1.81 10.86
CA VAL A 641 1.10 -1.53 9.45
C VAL A 641 1.81 -2.59 8.62
N VAL A 642 1.05 -3.33 7.82
CA VAL A 642 1.54 -4.46 7.01
C VAL A 642 1.13 -4.32 5.54
N TYR A 643 1.90 -4.96 4.67
CA TYR A 643 1.50 -5.16 3.27
C TYR A 643 0.58 -6.37 3.14
N MET A 644 -0.52 -6.18 2.41
CA MET A 644 -1.35 -7.25 1.87
C MET A 644 -1.49 -7.09 0.35
N ASP A 645 -1.77 -8.21 -0.32
CA ASP A 645 -2.02 -8.31 -1.75
C ASP A 645 -3.44 -8.85 -1.99
N GLY A 646 -4.22 -8.23 -2.87
CA GLY A 646 -5.53 -8.75 -3.27
C GLY A 646 -6.45 -7.73 -3.93
N THR A 647 -7.44 -8.21 -4.68
CA THR A 647 -8.59 -7.38 -5.13
C THR A 647 -9.40 -6.86 -3.94
N SER A 648 -9.31 -7.54 -2.79
CA SER A 648 -9.76 -7.05 -1.48
C SER A 648 -9.13 -5.73 -1.06
N MET A 649 -7.86 -5.49 -1.37
CA MET A 649 -7.16 -4.24 -1.08
C MET A 649 -7.44 -3.16 -2.15
N ALA A 650 -7.78 -3.56 -3.37
CA ALA A 650 -8.20 -2.65 -4.43
C ALA A 650 -9.60 -2.05 -4.18
N THR A 651 -10.52 -2.86 -3.66
CA THR A 651 -11.92 -2.49 -3.37
C THR A 651 -12.05 -1.25 -2.46
N PRO A 652 -11.35 -1.11 -1.31
CA PRO A 652 -11.45 0.05 -0.44
C PRO A 652 -10.93 1.34 -1.10
N HIS A 653 -10.00 1.26 -2.04
CA HIS A 653 -9.57 2.44 -2.80
C HIS A 653 -10.71 3.00 -3.66
N VAL A 654 -11.51 2.14 -4.28
CA VAL A 654 -12.68 2.55 -5.07
C VAL A 654 -13.83 2.97 -4.15
N ALA A 655 -14.08 2.26 -3.04
CA ALA A 655 -15.09 2.64 -2.07
C ALA A 655 -14.81 4.04 -1.48
N ALA A 656 -13.56 4.32 -1.11
CA ALA A 656 -13.14 5.64 -0.64
C ALA A 656 -13.21 6.70 -1.75
N THR A 657 -12.82 6.37 -2.99
CA THR A 657 -12.99 7.28 -4.13
C THR A 657 -14.44 7.68 -4.32
N VAL A 658 -15.36 6.71 -4.32
CA VAL A 658 -16.80 6.97 -4.44
C VAL A 658 -17.30 7.79 -3.25
N ALA A 659 -16.87 7.47 -2.02
CA ALA A 659 -17.25 8.22 -0.82
C ALA A 659 -16.78 9.69 -0.90
N LEU A 660 -15.56 9.96 -1.38
CA LEU A 660 -15.07 11.32 -1.63
C LEU A 660 -15.99 12.07 -2.60
N LEU A 661 -16.35 11.44 -3.72
CA LEU A 661 -17.27 12.02 -4.71
C LEU A 661 -18.67 12.26 -4.14
N VAL A 662 -19.23 11.31 -3.38
CA VAL A 662 -20.53 11.47 -2.71
C VAL A 662 -20.50 12.61 -1.69
N SER A 663 -19.38 12.82 -0.99
CA SER A 663 -19.22 13.94 -0.05
C SER A 663 -19.35 15.30 -0.75
N GLN A 664 -18.87 15.42 -1.99
CA GLN A 664 -18.94 16.63 -2.80
C GLN A 664 -20.26 16.74 -3.57
N HIS A 665 -20.84 15.60 -3.96
CA HIS A 665 -22.03 15.51 -4.80
C HIS A 665 -23.11 14.63 -4.13
N PRO A 666 -23.80 15.10 -3.07
CA PRO A 666 -24.72 14.27 -2.28
C PRO A 666 -25.93 13.71 -3.02
N ARG A 667 -26.22 14.21 -4.23
CA ARG A 667 -27.30 13.71 -5.10
C ARG A 667 -26.78 12.71 -6.15
N MET A 668 -25.53 12.27 -6.04
CA MET A 668 -24.95 11.28 -6.93
C MET A 668 -25.75 9.98 -6.86
N THR A 669 -26.17 9.48 -8.02
CA THR A 669 -26.86 8.19 -8.13
C THR A 669 -25.84 7.07 -8.31
N VAL A 670 -26.26 5.82 -8.09
CA VAL A 670 -25.40 4.63 -8.30
C VAL A 670 -24.87 4.57 -9.74
N GLU A 671 -25.75 4.75 -10.73
CA GLU A 671 -25.35 4.80 -12.14
C GLU A 671 -24.48 6.01 -12.46
N GLY A 672 -24.70 7.14 -11.78
CA GLY A 672 -23.86 8.33 -11.90
C GLY A 672 -22.43 8.05 -11.43
N ALA A 673 -22.26 7.46 -10.25
CA ALA A 673 -20.96 7.07 -9.71
C ALA A 673 -20.24 6.10 -10.66
N ARG A 674 -20.90 5.00 -11.04
CA ARG A 674 -20.36 4.00 -11.97
C ARG A 674 -19.97 4.63 -13.31
N SER A 675 -20.84 5.44 -13.90
CA SER A 675 -20.55 6.11 -15.16
C SER A 675 -19.37 7.06 -15.06
N ILE A 676 -19.21 7.79 -13.97
CA ILE A 676 -18.09 8.71 -13.78
C ILE A 676 -16.79 7.93 -13.67
N LEU A 677 -16.73 6.89 -12.83
CA LEU A 677 -15.54 6.03 -12.71
C LEU A 677 -15.11 5.48 -14.07
N ARG A 678 -16.04 4.87 -14.82
CA ARG A 678 -15.77 4.31 -16.16
C ARG A 678 -15.30 5.36 -17.18
N ARG A 679 -15.91 6.55 -17.17
CA ARG A 679 -15.58 7.62 -18.13
C ARG A 679 -14.23 8.27 -17.82
N SER A 680 -13.91 8.48 -16.55
CA SER A 680 -12.67 9.15 -16.13
C SER A 680 -11.49 8.21 -15.95
N ALA A 681 -11.72 6.89 -15.95
CA ALA A 681 -10.71 5.86 -15.75
C ALA A 681 -9.50 6.06 -16.67
N GLU A 682 -8.32 5.90 -16.08
CA GLU A 682 -7.04 6.02 -16.76
C GLU A 682 -6.73 4.72 -17.52
N PRO A 683 -6.43 4.80 -18.82
CA PRO A 683 -5.83 3.68 -19.52
C PRO A 683 -4.51 3.29 -18.84
N LEU A 684 -4.26 1.98 -18.70
CA LEU A 684 -2.99 1.48 -18.18
C LEU A 684 -1.87 1.69 -19.23
N ALA A 685 -0.64 1.86 -18.75
CA ALA A 685 0.51 2.22 -19.58
C ALA A 685 0.89 1.15 -20.61
N PHE A 686 0.54 -0.12 -20.36
CA PHE A 686 0.79 -1.24 -21.26
C PHE A 686 -0.54 -1.87 -21.69
N THR A 687 -0.89 -1.74 -22.96
CA THR A 687 -2.06 -2.43 -23.56
C THR A 687 -1.65 -3.68 -24.34
N GLY A 688 -0.45 -4.24 -24.11
CA GLY A 688 0.05 -5.40 -24.83
C GLY A 688 0.20 -5.17 -26.35
N GLY A 689 0.45 -3.94 -26.79
CA GLY A 689 0.39 -3.55 -28.20
C GLY A 689 1.45 -4.18 -29.12
N ASP A 690 2.55 -4.69 -28.56
CA ASP A 690 3.69 -5.22 -29.34
C ASP A 690 3.78 -6.75 -29.32
N ALA A 691 3.04 -7.42 -28.43
CA ALA A 691 2.78 -8.85 -28.53
C ALA A 691 1.45 -9.03 -29.27
N PRO A 692 1.35 -9.87 -30.32
CA PRO A 692 0.05 -10.34 -30.77
C PRO A 692 -0.70 -10.80 -29.51
N ARG A 693 -1.94 -10.32 -29.28
CA ARG A 693 -2.82 -10.89 -28.25
C ARG A 693 -2.74 -12.40 -28.41
N ASP A 694 -2.03 -13.08 -27.52
CA ASP A 694 -1.84 -14.53 -27.67
C ASP A 694 -3.24 -15.14 -27.54
N PRO A 695 -3.80 -15.73 -28.61
CA PRO A 695 -5.13 -16.32 -28.55
C PRO A 695 -5.23 -17.39 -27.46
N ARG A 696 -4.09 -17.95 -27.03
CA ARG A 696 -3.98 -18.95 -25.97
C ARG A 696 -4.04 -18.36 -24.55
N MET A 697 -3.80 -17.05 -24.36
CA MET A 697 -4.04 -16.38 -23.07
C MET A 697 -5.53 -16.12 -22.79
N TYR A 698 -6.38 -16.26 -23.81
CA TYR A 698 -7.81 -15.90 -23.77
C TYR A 698 -8.69 -17.00 -24.37
N ASP A 699 -8.30 -18.27 -24.18
CA ASP A 699 -8.99 -19.39 -24.81
C ASP A 699 -10.51 -19.33 -24.53
N GLY A 700 -11.30 -19.25 -25.60
CA GLY A 700 -12.76 -19.18 -25.56
C GLY A 700 -13.42 -17.81 -25.33
N MET A 701 -12.84 -16.83 -24.62
CA MET A 701 -13.61 -15.62 -24.23
C MET A 701 -13.99 -14.72 -25.43
N GLN A 702 -13.05 -14.48 -26.36
CA GLN A 702 -13.35 -13.71 -27.57
C GLN A 702 -14.33 -14.45 -28.48
N GLN A 703 -14.19 -15.77 -28.59
CA GLN A 703 -15.11 -16.62 -29.33
C GLN A 703 -16.52 -16.59 -28.72
N VAL A 704 -16.64 -16.69 -27.40
CA VAL A 704 -17.91 -16.58 -26.66
C VAL A 704 -18.53 -15.19 -26.84
N LEU A 705 -17.73 -14.12 -26.80
CA LEU A 705 -18.21 -12.76 -27.05
C LEU A 705 -18.76 -12.59 -28.47
N ASP A 706 -18.06 -13.16 -29.46
CA ASP A 706 -18.46 -13.12 -30.87
C ASP A 706 -19.70 -13.99 -31.13
N GLU A 707 -19.78 -15.18 -30.51
CA GLU A 707 -20.93 -16.09 -30.57
C GLU A 707 -22.17 -15.50 -29.89
N LEU A 708 -22.02 -14.92 -28.69
CA LEU A 708 -23.11 -14.29 -27.93
C LEU A 708 -23.44 -12.87 -28.40
N LYS A 709 -22.68 -12.32 -29.35
CA LYS A 709 -22.83 -10.96 -29.90
C LYS A 709 -22.91 -9.88 -28.82
N VAL A 710 -22.14 -10.02 -27.75
CA VAL A 710 -22.13 -9.07 -26.63
C VAL A 710 -21.48 -7.76 -27.11
N PRO A 711 -22.19 -6.62 -27.14
CA PRO A 711 -21.67 -5.38 -27.68
C PRO A 711 -20.75 -4.70 -26.66
N LEU A 712 -19.48 -5.11 -26.60
CA LEU A 712 -18.46 -4.41 -25.84
C LEU A 712 -17.99 -3.15 -26.57
N LEU A 713 -17.70 -2.10 -25.80
CA LEU A 713 -17.10 -0.90 -26.35
C LEU A 713 -15.67 -1.22 -26.82
N PRO A 714 -15.19 -0.70 -27.96
CA PRO A 714 -13.85 -1.02 -28.48
C PRO A 714 -12.67 -0.67 -27.57
N TYR A 715 -12.91 0.10 -26.50
CA TYR A 715 -11.91 0.48 -25.50
C TYR A 715 -12.12 -0.18 -24.13
N TYR A 716 -13.13 -1.05 -24.01
CA TYR A 716 -13.26 -1.94 -22.86
C TYR A 716 -12.21 -3.04 -23.00
N ASP A 717 -11.51 -3.31 -21.92
CA ASP A 717 -10.48 -4.33 -21.84
C ASP A 717 -10.92 -5.36 -20.79
N VAL A 718 -10.93 -6.65 -21.13
CA VAL A 718 -11.48 -7.66 -20.21
C VAL A 718 -10.63 -7.83 -18.95
N VAL A 719 -9.34 -7.47 -19.01
CA VAL A 719 -8.38 -7.59 -17.89
C VAL A 719 -8.50 -6.41 -16.93
N SER A 720 -8.63 -5.20 -17.48
CA SER A 720 -8.62 -3.95 -16.72
C SER A 720 -9.97 -3.22 -16.65
N GLY A 721 -11.01 -3.78 -17.26
CA GLY A 721 -12.33 -3.15 -17.41
C GLY A 721 -12.25 -1.86 -18.22
N TYR A 722 -12.73 -0.77 -17.61
CA TYR A 722 -12.55 0.57 -18.16
C TYR A 722 -11.19 1.19 -17.77
N GLY A 723 -10.31 0.49 -17.08
CA GLY A 723 -9.01 0.98 -16.66
C GLY A 723 -8.98 1.41 -15.20
N LYS A 724 -7.93 2.14 -14.83
CA LYS A 724 -7.62 2.43 -13.44
C LYS A 724 -8.42 3.60 -12.89
N VAL A 725 -8.89 3.46 -11.65
CA VAL A 725 -9.54 4.55 -10.93
C VAL A 725 -8.57 5.70 -10.64
N ASN A 726 -9.06 6.94 -10.77
CA ASN A 726 -8.33 8.14 -10.37
C ASN A 726 -9.31 9.19 -9.84
N VAL A 727 -9.22 9.51 -8.54
CA VAL A 727 -10.21 10.35 -7.85
C VAL A 727 -10.18 11.80 -8.34
N TYR A 728 -8.99 12.35 -8.62
CA TYR A 728 -8.83 13.70 -9.14
C TYR A 728 -9.49 13.86 -10.52
N ARG A 729 -9.34 12.86 -11.40
CA ARG A 729 -9.97 12.86 -12.73
C ARG A 729 -11.48 12.68 -12.66
N ALA A 730 -11.96 11.85 -11.74
CA ALA A 730 -13.38 11.65 -11.51
C ALA A 730 -14.06 12.93 -11.02
N GLU A 731 -13.47 13.60 -10.02
CA GLU A 731 -13.97 14.88 -9.52
C GLU A 731 -13.89 15.98 -10.59
N SER A 732 -12.79 16.04 -11.35
CA SER A 732 -12.64 16.96 -12.47
C SER A 732 -13.71 16.73 -13.55
N MET A 733 -14.10 15.48 -13.81
CA MET A 733 -15.20 15.13 -14.74
C MET A 733 -16.54 15.68 -14.26
N LEU A 734 -16.83 15.61 -12.97
CA LEU A 734 -18.06 16.15 -12.39
C LEU A 734 -18.10 17.69 -12.44
N GLN A 735 -16.98 18.36 -12.12
CA GLN A 735 -16.93 19.82 -12.10
C GLN A 735 -16.88 20.46 -13.49
N ILE A 736 -16.19 19.84 -14.45
CA ILE A 736 -16.19 20.29 -15.86
C ILE A 736 -17.52 19.95 -16.53
N ALA A 737 -18.14 18.83 -16.12
CA ALA A 737 -19.38 18.26 -16.63
C ALA A 737 -19.43 18.16 -18.17
N PRO A 738 -18.40 17.60 -18.84
CA PRO A 738 -18.39 17.55 -20.28
C PRO A 738 -19.44 16.55 -20.78
N LYS A 739 -20.16 16.96 -21.84
CA LYS A 739 -21.09 16.13 -22.60
C LYS A 739 -20.60 16.09 -24.05
N PRO A 740 -19.73 15.15 -24.41
CA PRO A 740 -19.28 15.03 -25.78
C PRO A 740 -20.45 14.65 -26.69
N GLY A 741 -20.54 15.31 -27.85
CA GLY A 741 -21.44 14.86 -28.90
C GLY A 741 -21.03 13.48 -29.44
N ARG A 742 -21.88 12.87 -30.27
CA ARG A 742 -21.47 11.67 -31.00
C ARG A 742 -20.50 12.07 -32.11
N VAL A 743 -19.36 11.37 -32.22
CA VAL A 743 -18.47 11.49 -33.38
C VAL A 743 -18.93 10.51 -34.43
N PHE A 744 -19.10 10.98 -35.65
CA PHE A 744 -19.44 10.14 -36.80
C PHE A 744 -18.31 10.14 -37.82
N ASP A 745 -18.12 9.03 -38.52
CA ASP A 745 -17.13 8.87 -39.60
C ASP A 745 -17.25 9.93 -40.71
N ASN A 746 -18.47 10.41 -40.92
CA ASN A 746 -18.81 11.42 -41.92
C ASN A 746 -19.04 12.82 -41.35
N ALA A 747 -18.90 13.02 -40.03
CA ALA A 747 -19.06 14.33 -39.42
C ALA A 747 -17.75 15.13 -39.53
N PRO A 748 -17.73 16.29 -40.21
CA PRO A 748 -16.55 17.13 -40.36
C PRO A 748 -16.23 17.93 -39.08
N VAL A 749 -17.13 17.92 -38.11
CA VAL A 749 -17.06 18.70 -36.88
C VAL A 749 -17.43 17.84 -35.68
N PHE A 750 -16.83 18.15 -34.55
CA PHE A 750 -17.15 17.59 -33.25
C PHE A 750 -17.49 18.71 -32.28
N THR A 751 -18.60 18.52 -31.57
CA THR A 751 -19.08 19.48 -30.59
C THR A 751 -19.09 18.83 -29.22
N VAL A 752 -18.58 19.54 -28.23
CA VAL A 752 -18.64 19.14 -26.82
C VAL A 752 -19.24 20.28 -26.03
N ALA A 753 -20.26 19.97 -25.22
CA ALA A 753 -20.69 20.87 -24.18
C ALA A 753 -19.75 20.71 -22.97
N ALA A 754 -19.24 21.80 -22.43
CA ALA A 754 -18.36 21.81 -21.25
C ALA A 754 -18.39 23.20 -20.61
N LYS A 755 -18.02 23.29 -19.33
CA LYS A 755 -17.89 24.57 -18.61
C LYS A 755 -17.09 25.61 -19.44
N PRO A 756 -17.50 26.89 -19.51
CA PRO A 756 -16.73 27.94 -20.16
C PRO A 756 -15.27 28.00 -19.67
N GLY A 757 -14.34 28.31 -20.56
CA GLY A 757 -12.90 28.28 -20.31
C GLY A 757 -12.25 26.89 -20.45
N THR A 758 -13.04 25.82 -20.56
CA THR A 758 -12.49 24.46 -20.73
C THR A 758 -11.79 24.32 -22.08
N VAL A 759 -10.51 23.96 -22.07
CA VAL A 759 -9.75 23.54 -23.24
C VAL A 759 -10.03 22.05 -23.49
N VAL A 760 -10.47 21.72 -24.70
CA VAL A 760 -10.77 20.36 -25.13
C VAL A 760 -9.76 19.97 -26.20
N ASN A 761 -9.11 18.83 -26.02
CA ASN A 761 -8.23 18.23 -27.03
C ASN A 761 -8.75 16.84 -27.41
N VAL A 762 -8.69 16.48 -28.70
CA VAL A 762 -9.08 15.18 -29.22
C VAL A 762 -7.87 14.52 -29.87
N TYR A 763 -7.60 13.27 -29.49
CA TYR A 763 -6.47 12.48 -29.96
C TYR A 763 -6.93 11.17 -30.61
N ASN A 764 -6.22 10.75 -31.65
CA ASN A 764 -6.21 9.38 -32.14
C ASN A 764 -4.80 8.81 -31.85
N GLY A 765 -4.72 7.82 -30.95
CA GLY A 765 -3.46 7.43 -30.34
C GLY A 765 -2.78 8.62 -29.65
N THR A 766 -1.54 8.90 -30.02
CA THR A 766 -0.77 10.06 -29.52
C THR A 766 -0.98 11.33 -30.35
N LYS A 767 -1.56 11.23 -31.54
CA LYS A 767 -1.74 12.35 -32.46
C LYS A 767 -2.96 13.18 -32.11
N ARG A 768 -2.77 14.47 -31.81
CA ARG A 768 -3.89 15.42 -31.64
C ARG A 768 -4.52 15.72 -33.00
N ILE A 769 -5.83 15.50 -33.11
CA ILE A 769 -6.62 15.66 -34.35
C ILE A 769 -7.66 16.78 -34.27
N GLY A 770 -7.89 17.35 -33.09
CA GLY A 770 -8.78 18.49 -32.89
C GLY A 770 -8.53 19.15 -31.54
N TRP A 771 -8.81 20.44 -31.45
CA TRP A 771 -8.79 21.18 -30.20
C TRP A 771 -9.67 22.43 -30.24
N GLY A 772 -10.02 22.96 -29.08
CA GLY A 772 -10.67 24.27 -28.94
C GLY A 772 -11.00 24.61 -27.48
N THR A 773 -11.50 25.82 -27.25
CA THR A 773 -11.89 26.28 -25.91
C THR A 773 -13.38 26.57 -25.86
N ALA A 774 -14.07 26.07 -24.82
CA ALA A 774 -15.48 26.34 -24.61
C ALA A 774 -15.70 27.81 -24.22
N ARG A 775 -16.54 28.53 -24.96
CA ARG A 775 -16.85 29.95 -24.68
C ARG A 775 -18.24 30.14 -24.06
N ASN A 776 -19.27 29.58 -24.69
CA ASN A 776 -20.67 29.67 -24.24
C ASN A 776 -21.21 28.28 -23.85
N GLY A 777 -20.48 27.57 -22.99
CA GLY A 777 -20.83 26.21 -22.59
C GLY A 777 -20.59 25.14 -23.66
N ASN A 778 -20.08 25.52 -24.85
CA ASN A 778 -19.83 24.62 -25.96
C ASN A 778 -18.51 24.96 -26.65
N VAL A 779 -17.87 23.93 -27.21
CA VAL A 779 -16.76 24.01 -28.16
C VAL A 779 -17.11 23.20 -29.41
N THR A 780 -16.97 23.81 -30.58
CA THR A 780 -17.10 23.13 -31.88
C THR A 780 -15.78 23.23 -32.60
N MET A 781 -15.21 22.08 -32.98
CA MET A 781 -13.93 21.98 -33.67
C MET A 781 -14.05 21.11 -34.92
N SER A 782 -13.25 21.41 -35.93
CA SER A 782 -13.11 20.52 -37.09
C SER A 782 -12.34 19.26 -36.68
N LEU A 783 -12.76 18.10 -37.17
CA LEU A 783 -12.02 16.84 -37.04
C LEU A 783 -11.76 16.25 -38.41
N SER A 784 -10.55 15.71 -38.60
CA SER A 784 -10.27 14.85 -39.75
C SER A 784 -11.16 13.61 -39.71
N PRO A 785 -11.69 13.12 -40.86
CA PRO A 785 -12.53 11.92 -40.91
C PRO A 785 -11.84 10.73 -40.23
N GLN A 786 -12.59 9.98 -39.43
CA GLN A 786 -12.10 8.80 -38.72
C GLN A 786 -12.91 7.57 -39.15
N LYS A 787 -12.30 6.39 -39.10
CA LYS A 787 -13.02 5.15 -39.44
C LYS A 787 -14.05 4.82 -38.34
N PRO A 788 -15.22 4.26 -38.68
CA PRO A 788 -16.12 3.70 -37.67
C PRO A 788 -15.38 2.69 -36.77
N GLY A 789 -15.67 2.71 -35.47
CA GLY A 789 -15.01 1.85 -34.47
C GLY A 789 -13.69 2.41 -33.92
N THR A 790 -13.11 3.45 -34.52
CA THR A 790 -11.91 4.11 -33.96
C THR A 790 -12.22 4.68 -32.57
N VAL A 791 -11.33 4.41 -31.62
CA VAL A 791 -11.36 5.00 -30.27
C VAL A 791 -10.58 6.31 -30.27
N LEU A 792 -11.23 7.39 -29.90
CA LEU A 792 -10.61 8.70 -29.71
C LEU A 792 -10.50 8.99 -28.22
N ARG A 793 -9.36 9.56 -27.82
CA ARG A 793 -9.15 10.08 -26.47
C ARG A 793 -9.49 11.57 -26.45
N VAL A 794 -10.38 11.99 -25.58
CA VAL A 794 -10.71 13.41 -25.38
C VAL A 794 -10.23 13.84 -24.00
N THR A 795 -9.50 14.94 -23.93
CA THR A 795 -9.06 15.53 -22.65
C THR A 795 -9.68 16.90 -22.45
N TYR A 796 -9.92 17.23 -21.19
CA TYR A 796 -10.55 18.46 -20.74
C TYR A 796 -9.67 19.10 -19.66
N THR A 797 -9.34 20.38 -19.86
CA THR A 797 -8.57 21.17 -18.89
C THR A 797 -9.30 22.46 -18.58
N ASN A 798 -9.56 22.75 -17.31
CA ASN A 798 -10.17 24.01 -16.86
C ASN A 798 -9.51 24.46 -15.55
N GLY A 799 -8.55 25.39 -15.64
CA GLY A 799 -7.74 25.78 -14.49
C GLY A 799 -6.95 24.60 -13.93
N SER A 800 -7.11 24.31 -12.65
CA SER A 800 -6.51 23.15 -11.96
C SER A 800 -7.23 21.83 -12.21
N LEU A 801 -8.35 21.82 -12.93
CA LEU A 801 -9.11 20.60 -13.23
C LEU A 801 -8.59 19.95 -14.52
N PHE A 802 -8.39 18.63 -14.48
CA PHE A 802 -8.00 17.84 -15.64
C PHE A 802 -8.67 16.48 -15.62
N THR A 803 -9.27 16.11 -16.74
CA THR A 803 -9.82 14.77 -16.94
C THR A 803 -9.78 14.39 -18.41
N GLY A 804 -10.17 13.16 -18.72
CA GLY A 804 -10.38 12.73 -20.08
C GLY A 804 -11.21 11.47 -20.16
N GLU A 805 -11.74 11.20 -21.34
CA GLU A 805 -12.55 10.03 -21.63
C GLU A 805 -12.20 9.45 -23.00
N ARG A 806 -12.73 8.26 -23.28
CA ARG A 806 -12.63 7.61 -24.59
C ARG A 806 -14.00 7.58 -25.25
N ILE A 807 -14.04 7.92 -26.53
CA ILE A 807 -15.26 7.91 -27.34
C ILE A 807 -15.03 7.10 -28.61
N THR A 808 -16.06 6.38 -29.05
CA THR A 808 -15.99 5.59 -30.28
C THR A 808 -16.62 6.35 -31.44
N VAL A 809 -15.95 6.33 -32.59
CA VAL A 809 -16.49 6.89 -33.83
C VAL A 809 -17.60 5.99 -34.35
N ALA A 810 -18.81 6.52 -34.45
CA ALA A 810 -19.97 5.81 -34.98
C ALA A 810 -20.08 5.95 -36.49
N LYS A 811 -20.82 5.04 -37.14
CA LYS A 811 -21.21 5.20 -38.54
C LYS A 811 -22.26 6.29 -38.66
N GLY A 812 -22.00 7.26 -39.51
CA GLY A 812 -22.86 8.41 -39.74
C GLY A 812 -23.98 8.16 -40.74
N LEU A 813 -25.14 8.75 -40.43
CA LEU A 813 -26.31 8.80 -41.30
C LEU A 813 -26.11 9.82 -42.43
N ARG A 814 -26.96 9.75 -43.47
CA ARG A 814 -26.98 10.75 -44.55
C ARG A 814 -27.21 12.16 -43.97
N PRO A 815 -26.59 13.21 -44.55
CA PRO A 815 -26.83 14.58 -44.10
C PRO A 815 -28.30 14.99 -44.22
N ASN A 816 -28.73 15.87 -43.32
CA ASN A 816 -30.04 16.51 -43.38
C ASN A 816 -30.13 17.43 -44.61
N ALA A 817 -31.33 17.60 -45.16
CA ALA A 817 -31.57 18.50 -46.28
C ALA A 817 -31.20 19.95 -45.90
N PRO A 818 -30.60 20.74 -46.81
CA PRO A 818 -30.31 22.14 -46.54
C PRO A 818 -31.58 22.99 -46.52
N SER A 819 -31.63 23.98 -45.65
CA SER A 819 -32.59 25.07 -45.73
C SER A 819 -32.05 26.13 -46.69
N VAL A 820 -32.79 26.47 -47.74
CA VAL A 820 -32.36 27.44 -48.75
C VAL A 820 -33.19 28.72 -48.63
N THR A 821 -32.52 29.87 -48.50
CA THR A 821 -33.17 31.17 -48.61
C THR A 821 -33.49 31.44 -50.07
N ALA A 822 -34.76 31.67 -50.40
CA ALA A 822 -35.21 31.87 -51.79
C ALA A 822 -34.46 33.04 -52.45
N PRO A 823 -33.64 32.80 -53.49
CA PRO A 823 -32.90 33.87 -54.17
C PRO A 823 -33.86 34.75 -54.97
N ARG A 824 -33.51 36.03 -55.13
CA ARG A 824 -34.19 36.94 -56.07
C ARG A 824 -33.54 36.88 -57.45
N ALA A 825 -34.27 37.29 -58.47
CA ALA A 825 -33.70 37.54 -59.80
C ALA A 825 -32.40 38.39 -59.72
N ASN A 826 -31.42 38.05 -60.54
CA ASN A 826 -30.08 38.64 -60.60
C ASN A 826 -29.18 38.40 -59.38
N ALA A 827 -29.61 37.62 -58.38
CA ALA A 827 -28.72 37.20 -57.30
C ALA A 827 -27.53 36.39 -57.85
N LYS A 828 -26.33 36.65 -57.33
CA LYS A 828 -25.09 35.92 -57.66
C LYS A 828 -24.67 34.93 -56.57
N HIS A 829 -25.55 34.71 -55.60
CA HIS A 829 -25.32 33.83 -54.46
C HIS A 829 -26.60 33.10 -54.08
N VAL A 830 -26.44 31.87 -53.61
CA VAL A 830 -27.48 31.11 -52.89
C VAL A 830 -27.04 30.97 -51.45
N THR A 831 -27.88 31.41 -50.52
CA THR A 831 -27.60 31.38 -49.08
C THR A 831 -28.59 30.48 -48.35
N GLY A 832 -28.21 30.02 -47.17
CA GLY A 832 -29.08 29.16 -46.38
C GLY A 832 -28.41 28.60 -45.13
N LYS A 833 -29.03 27.58 -44.55
CA LYS A 833 -28.52 26.82 -43.40
C LYS A 833 -28.40 25.34 -43.74
N ALA A 834 -27.36 24.71 -43.22
CA ALA A 834 -27.09 23.28 -43.38
C ALA A 834 -26.23 22.77 -42.22
N GLN A 835 -25.95 21.47 -42.17
CA GLN A 835 -25.03 20.92 -41.18
C GLN A 835 -23.62 21.48 -41.35
N ALA A 836 -23.04 21.98 -40.25
CA ALA A 836 -21.74 22.64 -40.23
C ALA A 836 -20.61 21.78 -40.82
N GLY A 837 -19.66 22.43 -41.49
CA GLY A 837 -18.48 21.79 -42.08
C GLY A 837 -18.72 20.96 -43.35
N MET A 838 -19.98 20.73 -43.73
CA MET A 838 -20.34 20.00 -44.95
C MET A 838 -20.21 20.85 -46.21
N THR A 839 -20.34 20.25 -47.39
CA THR A 839 -20.29 20.98 -48.68
C THR A 839 -21.68 21.12 -49.27
N VAL A 840 -22.14 22.36 -49.49
CA VAL A 840 -23.37 22.62 -50.25
C VAL A 840 -23.06 22.63 -51.74
N VAL A 841 -23.92 21.99 -52.52
CA VAL A 841 -23.87 21.97 -53.98
C VAL A 841 -25.18 22.50 -54.53
N VAL A 842 -25.10 23.51 -55.38
CA VAL A 842 -26.24 24.14 -56.06
C VAL A 842 -26.22 23.73 -57.53
N ARG A 843 -27.34 23.20 -58.02
CA ARG A 843 -27.53 22.80 -59.41
C ARG A 843 -28.71 23.51 -60.05
N ASP A 844 -28.60 23.77 -61.35
CA ASP A 844 -29.70 24.28 -62.17
C ASP A 844 -30.69 23.17 -62.56
N ALA A 845 -31.74 23.52 -63.31
CA ALA A 845 -32.77 22.59 -63.79
C ALA A 845 -32.19 21.48 -64.70
N GLN A 846 -31.06 21.73 -65.36
CA GLN A 846 -30.32 20.75 -66.17
C GLN A 846 -29.33 19.91 -65.33
N LYS A 847 -29.40 20.00 -64.00
CA LYS A 847 -28.53 19.30 -63.03
C LYS A 847 -27.05 19.71 -63.12
N ARG A 848 -26.70 20.81 -63.80
CA ARG A 848 -25.32 21.32 -63.85
C ARG A 848 -24.98 22.03 -62.54
N VAL A 849 -23.77 21.80 -62.01
CA VAL A 849 -23.31 22.50 -60.80
C VAL A 849 -23.05 23.96 -61.14
N ILE A 850 -23.77 24.87 -60.51
CA ILE A 850 -23.62 26.32 -60.70
C ILE A 850 -23.06 27.03 -59.46
N GLY A 851 -22.90 26.32 -58.34
CA GLY A 851 -22.26 26.84 -57.13
C GLY A 851 -21.90 25.73 -56.15
N LYS A 852 -20.79 25.93 -55.42
CA LYS A 852 -20.37 25.09 -54.30
C LYS A 852 -19.84 25.96 -53.17
N SER A 853 -20.09 25.57 -51.92
CA SER A 853 -19.55 26.27 -50.75
C SER A 853 -19.48 25.35 -49.54
N LYS A 854 -18.55 25.62 -48.63
CA LYS A 854 -18.52 24.95 -47.32
C LYS A 854 -19.51 25.64 -46.38
N VAL A 855 -20.23 24.84 -45.60
CA VAL A 855 -21.05 25.34 -44.51
C VAL A 855 -20.14 25.77 -43.37
N THR A 856 -20.34 26.98 -42.84
CA THR A 856 -19.59 27.51 -41.71
C THR A 856 -19.84 26.70 -40.44
N LEU A 857 -19.02 26.89 -39.40
CA LEU A 857 -19.26 26.29 -38.09
C LEU A 857 -20.57 26.77 -37.43
N ALA A 858 -21.07 27.94 -37.83
CA ALA A 858 -22.38 28.46 -37.42
C ALA A 858 -23.55 27.84 -38.18
N GLY A 859 -23.30 26.89 -39.09
CA GLY A 859 -24.35 26.20 -39.86
C GLY A 859 -24.93 27.01 -41.02
N THR A 860 -24.29 28.12 -41.42
CA THR A 860 -24.71 28.97 -42.54
C THR A 860 -23.83 28.73 -43.77
N TYR A 861 -24.35 28.99 -44.97
CA TYR A 861 -23.54 28.95 -46.19
C TYR A 861 -23.91 30.08 -47.16
N THR A 862 -22.93 30.45 -47.98
CA THR A 862 -23.10 31.36 -49.11
C THR A 862 -22.36 30.74 -50.30
N ALA A 863 -23.11 30.21 -51.27
CA ALA A 863 -22.57 29.63 -52.49
C ALA A 863 -22.61 30.65 -53.62
N LYS A 864 -21.44 31.05 -54.12
CA LYS A 864 -21.34 31.91 -55.31
C LYS A 864 -21.84 31.15 -56.53
N THR A 865 -22.66 31.82 -57.33
CA THR A 865 -23.26 31.31 -58.56
C THR A 865 -23.08 32.32 -59.70
N ARG A 866 -23.46 31.91 -60.92
CA ARG A 866 -23.82 32.87 -61.95
C ARG A 866 -25.08 33.66 -61.55
N SER A 867 -25.38 34.72 -62.30
CA SER A 867 -26.64 35.44 -62.15
C SER A 867 -27.84 34.49 -62.35
N LEU A 868 -28.79 34.54 -61.41
CA LEU A 868 -29.96 33.68 -61.37
C LEU A 868 -31.16 34.34 -62.07
N LYS A 869 -31.92 33.57 -62.87
CA LYS A 869 -33.09 34.09 -63.61
C LYS A 869 -34.38 33.92 -62.81
N LYS A 870 -35.32 34.85 -62.94
CA LYS A 870 -36.66 34.72 -62.34
C LYS A 870 -37.34 33.43 -62.82
N GLY A 871 -37.95 32.68 -61.92
CA GLY A 871 -38.61 31.40 -62.23
C GLY A 871 -37.66 30.21 -62.41
N GLU A 872 -36.35 30.41 -62.34
CA GLU A 872 -35.37 29.32 -62.42
C GLU A 872 -35.51 28.37 -61.22
N ARG A 873 -35.57 27.05 -61.50
CA ARG A 873 -35.58 26.00 -60.46
C ARG A 873 -34.16 25.61 -60.11
N LEU A 874 -33.84 25.69 -58.82
CA LEU A 874 -32.56 25.28 -58.27
C LEU A 874 -32.73 24.02 -57.42
N SER A 875 -31.80 23.09 -57.54
CA SER A 875 -31.67 21.92 -56.68
C SER A 875 -30.45 22.10 -55.77
N VAL A 876 -30.67 22.08 -54.47
CA VAL A 876 -29.61 22.28 -53.48
C VAL A 876 -29.53 21.06 -52.58
N HIS A 877 -28.34 20.50 -52.44
CA HIS A 877 -28.07 19.39 -51.52
C HIS A 877 -26.76 19.60 -50.77
N VAL A 878 -26.56 18.79 -49.74
CA VAL A 878 -25.35 18.78 -48.91
C VAL A 878 -24.62 17.46 -49.13
N GLU A 879 -23.31 17.53 -49.33
CA GLU A 879 -22.39 16.39 -49.37
C GLU A 879 -21.56 16.38 -48.09
N ASP A 880 -21.47 15.22 -47.44
CA ASP A 880 -20.52 15.01 -46.36
C ASP A 880 -19.10 14.72 -46.84
N VAL A 881 -18.17 14.55 -45.90
CA VAL A 881 -16.75 14.24 -46.18
C VAL A 881 -16.55 12.89 -46.86
N THR A 882 -17.53 11.98 -46.75
CA THR A 882 -17.56 10.67 -47.43
C THR A 882 -18.36 10.71 -48.73
N LYS A 883 -18.79 11.89 -49.19
CA LYS A 883 -19.63 12.12 -50.37
C LYS A 883 -21.05 11.55 -50.30
N LYS A 884 -21.55 11.15 -49.12
CA LYS A 884 -22.99 10.85 -49.00
C LYS A 884 -23.78 12.15 -49.12
N VAL A 885 -24.90 12.06 -49.82
CA VAL A 885 -25.72 13.21 -50.20
C VAL A 885 -26.98 13.29 -49.35
N SER A 886 -27.38 14.50 -48.97
CA SER A 886 -28.66 14.78 -48.32
C SER A 886 -29.86 14.54 -49.26
N LYS A 887 -31.07 14.60 -48.72
CA LYS A 887 -32.25 14.88 -49.56
C LYS A 887 -32.08 16.25 -50.25
N ILE A 888 -32.57 16.37 -51.48
CA ILE A 888 -32.48 17.60 -52.28
C ILE A 888 -33.57 18.58 -51.82
N THR A 889 -33.19 19.83 -51.62
CA THR A 889 -34.11 20.95 -51.43
C THR A 889 -34.25 21.71 -52.75
N THR A 890 -35.47 21.79 -53.27
CA THR A 890 -35.77 22.56 -54.48
C THR A 890 -36.29 23.96 -54.12
N VAL A 891 -35.78 24.98 -54.79
CA VAL A 891 -36.25 26.36 -54.63
C VAL A 891 -36.43 27.04 -55.98
N ILE A 892 -37.43 27.91 -56.09
CA ILE A 892 -37.68 28.74 -57.27
C ILE A 892 -37.17 30.15 -56.99
N VAL A 893 -36.41 30.70 -57.93
CA VAL A 893 -35.92 32.09 -57.87
C VAL A 893 -37.10 33.05 -58.02
N LYS A 894 -37.28 33.93 -57.03
CA LYS A 894 -38.40 34.89 -56.93
C LYS A 894 -38.21 36.11 -57.83
#